data_AF-A0A9D9ZEK8-F1
#
_entry.id   AF-A0A9D9ZEK8-F1
#
_cell.length_a   1.000
_cell.length_b   1.000
_cell.length_c   1.000
_cell.angle_alpha   90.00
_cell.angle_beta   90.00
_cell.angle_gamma   90.00
#
_symmetry.space_group_name_H-M   'P 1'
#
loop_
_entity.id
_entity.type
_entity.pdbx_description
1 polymer ?
#
loop_
_entity_poly.entity_id
_entity_poly.type
_entity_poly.pdbx_seq_one_letter_code
_entity_poly.pdbx_strand_id
1 'polypeptide(L)'
;MKTQLSNIYIRCFTVVLIILYSTIGIKASDKTRPDKMLLNRIFKYENSIDTVNISEYSTYTYTKYSLFIKKRNITLLAVPTMWSVAHGGKRRYQGETYEKINFKGFNNYNVEKITELSTIPHHSNTMTTVLKYLTPEIYSPTIFNGDILSPFNSSNRIYYKYLVTFLLNGTAKVEFKPKMINTQLIKGQALIDYNSGKIISASMKGEYDMVDFSLDIKMGEDGIKSLLPTDVKLLCRFKFLGNVTEGQFQAFYGLPQTVLDSIKGQKEIMEHVRPVPLTADESLLYKIDTETNAKKDSIDSTGVNNNENKVKKILWDIIGDNVVNRIKSNFGKNNGGYLRINPILNPLYMGYDHRRGFTYKIDVRLNYMFTPNSLLSTRFGAGYSFKQKQLYYNIPTFFWYNKRKNGFLEFEFGNGNWISNSKVLNKAQQVLGDSILNNHDKMIYFRDKYMKLVNNYDFNDYIGFQAGLIFHNRLAVDKAGYKLAGMPEGYTSVAPLFELQYRPIGWNGPCVVVDYERGIKGFLSGEINYERMECDAQWKLKIRRLECLQMRVGSGFYTLKGEHTYFLDYSNFRENRIPGGWNDDWSGEFELLNSNKYNESKWYARANITYENQLLFGARIPYFGHFIEMERVYASILGSQDCKPYIELGYGFTTRLFSMGVFLSNDSGKIKEFGCKFGFELFRHW
;
A
#
# COMPACT_ATOMS: atom_id res chain seq x y z
N MET A 1 -30.68 2.06 42.95
CA MET A 1 -29.81 2.41 41.79
C MET A 1 -28.48 3.06 42.17
N LYS A 2 -28.43 4.13 42.98
CA LYS A 2 -27.16 4.79 43.40
C LYS A 2 -26.19 3.89 44.17
N THR A 3 -26.70 2.98 45.02
CA THR A 3 -25.88 2.04 45.81
C THR A 3 -25.26 0.90 44.98
N GLN A 4 -25.90 0.48 43.89
CA GLN A 4 -25.35 -0.54 42.98
C GLN A 4 -24.23 0.03 42.09
N LEU A 5 -24.36 1.28 41.64
CA LEU A 5 -23.31 1.98 40.89
C LEU A 5 -22.04 2.18 41.74
N SER A 6 -22.18 2.56 43.01
CA SER A 6 -21.04 2.72 43.94
C SER A 6 -20.23 1.43 44.10
N ASN A 7 -20.90 0.29 44.27
CA ASN A 7 -20.22 -1.01 44.38
C ASN A 7 -19.51 -1.45 43.08
N ILE A 8 -20.00 -1.04 41.91
CA ILE A 8 -19.34 -1.30 40.63
C ILE A 8 -18.07 -0.44 40.51
N TYR A 9 -18.12 0.84 40.89
CA TYR A 9 -16.94 1.71 40.88
C TYR A 9 -15.85 1.21 41.84
N ILE A 10 -16.21 0.77 43.04
CA ILE A 10 -15.25 0.23 44.02
C ILE A 10 -14.60 -1.06 43.49
N ARG A 11 -15.38 -1.94 42.85
CA ARG A 11 -14.84 -3.17 42.22
C ARG A 11 -13.98 -2.90 40.99
N CYS A 12 -14.34 -1.91 40.17
CA CYS A 12 -13.50 -1.47 39.06
C CYS A 12 -12.20 -0.83 39.57
N PHE A 13 -12.26 -0.04 40.64
CA PHE A 13 -11.09 0.60 41.23
C PHE A 13 -10.13 -0.43 41.87
N THR A 14 -10.65 -1.45 42.56
CA THR A 14 -9.81 -2.53 43.11
C THR A 14 -9.19 -3.40 42.01
N VAL A 15 -9.91 -3.68 40.92
CA VAL A 15 -9.35 -4.40 39.75
C VAL A 15 -8.26 -3.58 39.07
N VAL A 16 -8.46 -2.26 38.90
CA VAL A 16 -7.43 -1.36 38.35
C VAL A 16 -6.21 -1.28 39.26
N LEU A 17 -6.39 -1.27 40.59
CA LEU A 17 -5.30 -1.26 41.56
C LEU A 17 -4.52 -2.58 41.57
N ILE A 18 -5.20 -3.73 41.42
CA ILE A 18 -4.55 -5.04 41.26
C ILE A 18 -3.78 -5.13 39.94
N ILE A 19 -4.33 -4.59 38.84
CA ILE A 19 -3.63 -4.51 37.55
C ILE A 19 -2.40 -3.60 37.68
N LEU A 20 -2.51 -2.45 38.35
CA LEU A 20 -1.38 -1.54 38.63
C LEU A 20 -0.31 -2.21 39.51
N TYR A 21 -0.69 -2.91 40.58
CA TYR A 21 0.27 -3.63 41.43
C TYR A 21 0.92 -4.84 40.73
N SER A 22 0.23 -5.49 39.79
CA SER A 22 0.81 -6.58 38.98
C SER A 22 1.87 -6.12 37.98
N THR A 23 2.02 -4.80 37.76
CA THR A 23 3.06 -4.23 36.87
C THR A 23 4.38 -3.91 37.58
N ILE A 24 4.47 -4.10 38.91
CA ILE A 24 5.73 -4.00 39.64
C ILE A 24 6.50 -5.32 39.44
N GLY A 25 7.16 -5.42 38.27
CA GLY A 25 8.07 -6.50 37.98
C GLY A 25 9.21 -6.50 39.01
N ILE A 26 9.22 -7.50 39.88
CA ILE A 26 10.37 -7.84 40.71
C ILE A 26 11.54 -8.08 39.74
N LYS A 27 12.51 -7.15 39.70
CA LYS A 27 13.79 -7.37 39.04
C LYS A 27 14.53 -8.43 39.86
N ALA A 28 14.27 -9.69 39.54
CA ALA A 28 15.14 -10.78 39.95
C ALA A 28 16.58 -10.44 39.51
N SER A 29 17.53 -10.60 40.43
CA SER A 29 18.96 -10.45 40.17
C SER A 29 19.37 -11.44 39.08
N ASP A 30 19.34 -10.97 37.83
CA ASP A 30 19.56 -11.77 36.64
C ASP A 30 21.07 -12.00 36.52
N LYS A 31 21.57 -13.12 37.07
CA LYS A 31 22.94 -13.59 36.81
C LYS A 31 23.19 -13.44 35.31
N THR A 32 24.24 -12.72 34.93
CA THR A 32 24.53 -12.36 33.53
C THR A 32 24.75 -13.63 32.69
N ARG A 33 23.68 -14.12 32.07
CA ARG A 33 23.75 -15.30 31.19
C ARG A 33 24.59 -14.95 29.95
N PRO A 34 25.64 -15.72 29.63
CA PRO A 34 26.49 -15.49 28.46
C PRO A 34 25.68 -15.32 27.17
N ASP A 35 24.60 -16.10 27.00
CA ASP A 35 23.69 -16.03 25.85
C ASP A 35 23.06 -14.65 25.69
N LYS A 36 22.63 -14.04 26.81
CA LYS A 36 21.98 -12.72 26.82
C LYS A 36 23.00 -11.62 26.50
N MET A 37 24.24 -11.78 26.94
CA MET A 37 25.33 -10.86 26.62
C MET A 37 25.68 -10.92 25.13
N LEU A 38 25.80 -12.12 24.55
CA LEU A 38 26.05 -12.28 23.12
C LEU A 38 24.94 -11.65 22.28
N LEU A 39 23.67 -11.92 22.59
CA LEU A 39 22.53 -11.31 21.89
C LEU A 39 22.57 -9.78 21.97
N ASN A 40 22.89 -9.22 23.14
CA ASN A 40 23.02 -7.77 23.28
C ASN A 40 24.18 -7.18 22.47
N ARG A 41 25.30 -7.91 22.30
CA ARG A 41 26.40 -7.49 21.42
C ARG A 41 25.96 -7.46 19.97
N ILE A 42 25.31 -8.53 19.50
CA ILE A 42 24.76 -8.63 18.13
C ILE A 42 23.84 -7.45 17.84
N PHE A 43 22.89 -7.16 18.74
CA PHE A 43 21.93 -6.06 18.56
C PHE A 43 22.56 -4.66 18.57
N LYS A 44 23.78 -4.52 19.09
CA LYS A 44 24.50 -3.25 19.18
C LYS A 44 25.63 -3.13 18.16
N TYR A 45 25.90 -4.19 17.39
CA TYR A 45 27.07 -4.27 16.50
C TYR A 45 27.06 -3.16 15.45
N GLU A 46 25.92 -2.90 14.80
CA GLU A 46 25.76 -1.82 13.82
C GLU A 46 26.12 -0.45 14.42
N ASN A 47 25.71 -0.17 15.65
CA ASN A 47 26.02 1.07 16.36
C ASN A 47 27.50 1.17 16.79
N SER A 48 28.26 0.08 16.73
CA SER A 48 29.68 0.07 17.08
C SER A 48 30.60 0.47 15.90
N ILE A 49 30.05 0.53 14.69
CA ILE A 49 30.79 0.88 13.47
C ILE A 49 30.49 2.33 13.12
N ASP A 50 31.55 3.10 12.85
CA ASP A 50 31.40 4.46 12.34
C ASP A 50 30.86 4.43 10.91
N THR A 51 29.66 4.96 10.73
CA THR A 51 28.94 5.05 9.45
C THR A 51 28.79 6.49 8.97
N VAL A 52 29.32 7.48 9.70
CA VAL A 52 29.06 8.91 9.48
C VAL A 52 30.05 9.53 8.50
N ASN A 53 31.33 9.18 8.58
CA ASN A 53 32.40 9.74 7.73
C ASN A 53 32.90 8.75 6.67
N ILE A 54 32.03 8.40 5.73
CA ILE A 54 32.38 7.47 4.64
C ILE A 54 32.82 8.29 3.41
N SER A 55 34.09 8.16 3.02
CA SER A 55 34.58 8.69 1.74
C SER A 55 33.87 8.02 0.57
N GLU A 56 33.56 8.77 -0.49
CA GLU A 56 32.98 8.20 -1.70
C GLU A 56 33.90 7.09 -2.26
N TYR A 57 33.34 5.90 -2.47
CA TYR A 57 34.06 4.79 -3.08
C TYR A 57 33.16 4.03 -4.04
N SER A 58 33.76 3.45 -5.07
CA SER A 58 33.07 2.58 -6.03
C SER A 58 33.48 1.12 -5.82
N THR A 59 32.51 0.22 -5.91
CA THR A 59 32.75 -1.23 -5.95
C THR A 59 31.98 -1.84 -7.11
N TYR A 60 32.35 -3.05 -7.50
CA TYR A 60 31.65 -3.79 -8.54
C TYR A 60 30.88 -4.97 -7.93
N THR A 61 29.80 -5.34 -8.61
CA THR A 61 28.96 -6.49 -8.26
C THR A 61 28.72 -7.36 -9.47
N TYR A 62 28.64 -8.65 -9.21
CA TYR A 62 28.31 -9.65 -10.22
C TYR A 62 27.15 -10.49 -9.72
N THR A 63 26.07 -10.55 -10.49
CA THR A 63 24.91 -11.38 -10.16
C THR A 63 24.65 -12.35 -11.30
N LYS A 64 24.49 -13.64 -10.96
CA LYS A 64 23.99 -14.64 -11.90
C LYS A 64 22.70 -15.25 -11.39
N TYR A 65 21.83 -15.64 -12.32
CA TYR A 65 20.56 -16.25 -11.98
C TYR A 65 20.11 -17.28 -13.01
N SER A 66 19.44 -18.33 -12.52
CA SER A 66 18.78 -19.35 -13.32
C SER A 66 17.31 -19.42 -12.92
N LEU A 67 16.43 -19.51 -13.91
CA LEU A 67 14.98 -19.63 -13.72
C LEU A 67 14.45 -20.88 -14.42
N PHE A 68 13.63 -21.64 -13.72
CA PHE A 68 13.00 -22.84 -14.23
C PHE A 68 11.49 -22.86 -13.96
N ILE A 69 10.70 -22.76 -15.04
CA ILE A 69 9.26 -22.93 -15.00
C ILE A 69 8.93 -24.42 -14.99
N LYS A 70 8.67 -24.98 -13.80
CA LYS A 70 8.25 -26.38 -13.65
C LYS A 70 6.85 -26.62 -14.19
N LYS A 71 5.91 -25.74 -13.82
CA LYS A 71 4.49 -25.87 -14.18
C LYS A 71 3.94 -24.52 -14.62
N ARG A 72 3.29 -24.48 -15.79
CA ARG A 72 2.72 -23.26 -16.41
C ARG A 72 1.28 -23.48 -16.83
N ASN A 73 0.40 -22.54 -16.50
CA ASN A 73 -0.96 -22.41 -16.99
C ASN A 73 -1.27 -20.94 -17.37
N ILE A 74 -2.50 -20.68 -17.82
CA ILE A 74 -2.92 -19.34 -18.27
C ILE A 74 -2.86 -18.26 -17.19
N THR A 75 -2.95 -18.63 -15.91
CA THR A 75 -2.92 -17.66 -14.81
C THR A 75 -1.53 -17.05 -14.57
N LEU A 76 -0.45 -17.65 -15.09
CA LEU A 76 0.88 -17.04 -15.04
C LEU A 76 0.94 -15.72 -15.81
N LEU A 77 0.07 -15.54 -16.81
CA LEU A 77 -0.05 -14.29 -17.57
C LEU A 77 -0.48 -13.12 -16.67
N ALA A 78 -1.23 -13.40 -15.60
CA ALA A 78 -1.70 -12.40 -14.66
C ALA A 78 -0.65 -11.97 -13.63
N VAL A 79 0.53 -12.62 -13.60
CA VAL A 79 1.63 -12.29 -12.68
C VAL A 79 2.49 -11.17 -13.29
N PRO A 80 2.66 -10.01 -12.63
CA PRO A 80 3.54 -8.95 -13.12
C PRO A 80 4.96 -9.45 -13.30
N THR A 81 5.69 -8.87 -14.26
CA THR A 81 7.07 -9.20 -14.66
C THR A 81 7.29 -10.63 -15.20
N MET A 82 6.25 -11.46 -15.23
CA MET A 82 6.33 -12.84 -15.74
C MET A 82 5.84 -12.98 -17.18
N TRP A 83 5.34 -11.91 -17.81
CA TRP A 83 4.74 -11.95 -19.16
C TRP A 83 5.64 -12.63 -20.19
N SER A 84 6.89 -12.18 -20.33
CA SER A 84 7.83 -12.68 -21.34
C SER A 84 8.22 -14.14 -21.12
N VAL A 85 8.24 -14.57 -19.86
CA VAL A 85 8.52 -15.95 -19.42
C VAL A 85 7.27 -16.85 -19.57
N ALA A 86 6.08 -16.27 -19.41
CA ALA A 86 4.81 -16.96 -19.54
C ALA A 86 4.40 -17.18 -21.01
N HIS A 87 4.67 -16.21 -21.89
CA HIS A 87 4.47 -16.31 -23.34
C HIS A 87 5.60 -17.04 -24.07
N GLY A 88 6.81 -17.07 -23.50
CA GLY A 88 7.97 -17.72 -24.13
C GLY A 88 7.78 -19.23 -24.33
N GLY A 89 8.29 -19.79 -25.42
CA GLY A 89 8.28 -21.26 -25.64
C GLY A 89 9.21 -22.04 -24.70
N LYS A 90 10.21 -21.36 -24.12
CA LYS A 90 11.23 -21.97 -23.24
C LYS A 90 10.74 -22.09 -21.79
N ARG A 91 11.29 -23.05 -21.05
CA ARG A 91 11.02 -23.24 -19.61
C ARG A 91 12.23 -22.98 -18.71
N ARG A 92 13.43 -22.88 -19.29
CA ARG A 92 14.68 -22.60 -18.58
C ARG A 92 15.28 -21.33 -19.13
N TYR A 93 15.67 -20.44 -18.23
CA TYR A 93 16.28 -19.16 -18.56
C TYR A 93 17.51 -18.94 -17.68
N GLN A 94 18.51 -18.26 -18.23
CA GLN A 94 19.74 -17.89 -17.56
C GLN A 94 20.00 -16.41 -17.77
N GLY A 95 20.52 -15.74 -16.76
CA GLY A 95 21.05 -14.39 -16.93
C GLY A 95 22.17 -14.04 -15.98
N GLU A 96 22.92 -13.02 -16.36
CA GLU A 96 24.10 -12.49 -15.68
C GLU A 96 24.11 -10.97 -15.81
N THR A 97 24.41 -10.28 -14.72
CA THR A 97 24.56 -8.82 -14.68
C THR A 97 25.85 -8.44 -13.97
N TYR A 98 26.51 -7.41 -14.48
CA TYR A 98 27.68 -6.81 -13.87
C TYR A 98 27.46 -5.30 -13.73
N GLU A 99 27.57 -4.81 -12.50
CA GLU A 99 27.14 -3.46 -12.14
C GLU A 99 28.22 -2.75 -11.31
N LYS A 100 28.28 -1.42 -11.44
CA LYS A 100 29.12 -0.53 -10.62
C LYS A 100 28.23 0.11 -9.56
N ILE A 101 28.61 -0.04 -8.30
CA ILE A 101 27.96 0.63 -7.17
C ILE A 101 28.83 1.78 -6.71
N ASN A 102 28.29 2.99 -6.79
CA ASN A 102 28.92 4.22 -6.31
C ASN A 102 28.30 4.62 -4.96
N PHE A 103 29.06 4.50 -3.88
CA PHE A 103 28.61 4.89 -2.54
C PHE A 103 28.88 6.38 -2.29
N LYS A 104 27.83 7.11 -1.87
CA LYS A 104 27.88 8.50 -1.39
C LYS A 104 27.59 8.58 0.12
N GLY A 105 27.63 7.43 0.80
CA GLY A 105 27.27 7.22 2.21
C GLY A 105 26.78 5.78 2.42
N PHE A 106 26.58 5.35 3.68
CA PHE A 106 26.23 3.96 4.00
C PHE A 106 24.92 3.50 3.33
N ASN A 107 23.88 4.33 3.40
CA ASN A 107 22.56 4.04 2.82
C ASN A 107 22.27 4.82 1.52
N ASN A 108 23.27 5.50 0.95
CA ASN A 108 23.10 6.30 -0.25
C ASN A 108 24.07 5.83 -1.33
N TYR A 109 23.59 5.01 -2.25
CA TYR A 109 24.38 4.47 -3.35
C TYR A 109 23.62 4.57 -4.67
N ASN A 110 24.36 4.70 -5.77
CA ASN A 110 23.83 4.62 -7.12
C ASN A 110 24.40 3.38 -7.82
N VAL A 111 23.54 2.62 -8.50
CA VAL A 111 23.93 1.42 -9.24
C VAL A 111 23.89 1.74 -10.73
N GLU A 112 25.02 1.58 -11.39
CA GLU A 112 25.18 1.74 -12.83
C GLU A 112 25.40 0.37 -13.46
N LYS A 113 24.48 -0.06 -14.32
CA LYS A 113 24.60 -1.34 -15.03
C LYS A 113 25.62 -1.21 -16.16
N ILE A 114 26.67 -2.03 -16.11
CA ILE A 114 27.74 -2.01 -17.13
C ILE A 114 27.40 -2.98 -18.27
N THR A 115 27.05 -4.21 -17.91
CA THR A 115 26.70 -5.24 -18.89
C THR A 115 25.67 -6.22 -18.34
N GLU A 116 24.88 -6.78 -19.24
CA GLU A 116 23.86 -7.78 -18.95
C GLU A 116 23.82 -8.79 -20.09
N LEU A 117 23.74 -10.07 -19.73
CA LEU A 117 23.60 -11.18 -20.65
C LEU A 117 22.42 -12.04 -20.20
N SER A 118 21.36 -12.15 -20.99
CA SER A 118 20.16 -12.88 -20.61
C SER A 118 19.58 -13.69 -21.76
N THR A 119 19.11 -14.90 -21.48
CA THR A 119 18.34 -15.72 -22.44
C THR A 119 16.84 -15.42 -22.39
N ILE A 120 16.42 -14.44 -21.58
CA ILE A 120 15.01 -14.03 -21.47
C ILE A 120 14.65 -13.17 -22.69
N PRO A 121 13.51 -13.43 -23.36
CA PRO A 121 13.05 -12.61 -24.47
C PRO A 121 13.00 -11.12 -24.14
N HIS A 122 13.47 -10.31 -25.08
CA HIS A 122 13.49 -8.85 -25.00
C HIS A 122 14.30 -8.27 -23.82
N HIS A 123 15.18 -9.06 -23.19
CA HIS A 123 15.94 -8.66 -21.99
C HIS A 123 15.01 -8.09 -20.90
N SER A 124 13.80 -8.64 -20.81
CA SER A 124 12.82 -8.22 -19.82
C SER A 124 13.28 -8.60 -18.41
N ASN A 125 13.17 -7.65 -17.48
CA ASN A 125 13.43 -7.92 -16.07
C ASN A 125 12.29 -8.77 -15.51
N THR A 126 12.57 -10.05 -15.22
CA THR A 126 11.59 -10.98 -14.65
C THR A 126 11.89 -11.24 -13.18
N MET A 127 10.84 -11.46 -12.37
CA MET A 127 10.97 -11.65 -10.91
C MET A 127 11.76 -10.53 -10.21
N THR A 128 11.51 -9.26 -10.58
CA THR A 128 12.20 -8.11 -9.97
C THR A 128 11.97 -8.03 -8.46
N THR A 129 10.85 -8.57 -7.96
CA THR A 129 10.58 -8.71 -6.52
C THR A 129 11.59 -9.56 -5.80
N VAL A 130 12.27 -10.49 -6.48
CA VAL A 130 13.29 -11.37 -5.90
C VAL A 130 14.65 -10.67 -5.83
N LEU A 131 14.90 -9.64 -6.65
CA LEU A 131 16.18 -8.90 -6.62
C LEU A 131 16.44 -8.21 -5.27
N LYS A 132 15.38 -7.76 -4.57
CA LYS A 132 15.50 -7.17 -3.23
C LYS A 132 16.07 -8.14 -2.18
N TYR A 133 16.02 -9.45 -2.44
CA TYR A 133 16.57 -10.47 -1.55
C TYR A 133 18.09 -10.60 -1.69
N LEU A 134 18.67 -10.04 -2.75
CA LEU A 134 20.11 -10.09 -3.01
C LEU A 134 20.88 -9.03 -2.22
N THR A 135 20.19 -8.02 -1.69
CA THR A 135 20.76 -6.93 -0.88
C THR A 135 20.19 -6.93 0.56
N PRO A 136 20.39 -8.02 1.34
CA PRO A 136 19.85 -8.13 2.69
C PRO A 136 20.52 -7.20 3.69
N GLU A 137 19.73 -6.39 4.42
CA GLU A 137 20.19 -5.56 5.53
C GLU A 137 19.95 -6.27 6.87
N ILE A 138 20.86 -7.18 7.24
CA ILE A 138 20.60 -8.08 8.38
C ILE A 138 20.61 -7.39 9.75
N TYR A 139 21.30 -6.27 9.96
CA TYR A 139 21.30 -5.57 11.25
C TYR A 139 20.16 -4.55 11.40
N SER A 140 19.70 -4.04 10.26
CA SER A 140 18.55 -3.15 10.20
C SER A 140 17.28 -3.83 10.73
N PRO A 141 16.27 -3.05 11.16
CA PRO A 141 15.06 -3.67 11.72
C PRO A 141 14.23 -4.46 10.69
N THR A 142 14.53 -4.38 9.39
CA THR A 142 14.04 -5.29 8.35
C THR A 142 15.16 -5.74 7.43
N ILE A 143 15.12 -6.97 6.96
CA ILE A 143 16.13 -7.57 6.07
C ILE A 143 15.95 -7.08 4.63
N PHE A 144 14.71 -6.98 4.15
CA PHE A 144 14.39 -6.61 2.77
C PHE A 144 13.51 -5.36 2.74
N ASN A 145 14.10 -4.18 2.62
CA ASN A 145 13.43 -2.89 2.35
C ASN A 145 12.02 -2.67 2.95
N GLY A 146 11.81 -3.03 4.22
CA GLY A 146 10.52 -2.86 4.92
C GLY A 146 9.66 -4.11 5.13
N ASP A 147 9.99 -5.24 4.52
CA ASP A 147 9.07 -6.38 4.38
C ASP A 147 9.21 -7.46 5.46
N ILE A 148 10.44 -7.94 5.71
CA ILE A 148 10.71 -9.05 6.64
C ILE A 148 11.50 -8.53 7.83
N LEU A 149 11.03 -8.82 9.04
CA LEU A 149 11.70 -8.39 10.26
C LEU A 149 13.04 -9.11 10.45
N SER A 150 14.07 -8.34 10.79
CA SER A 150 15.36 -8.94 11.12
C SER A 150 15.36 -9.57 12.52
N PRO A 151 15.86 -10.81 12.70
CA PRO A 151 16.10 -11.40 14.01
C PRO A 151 17.33 -10.79 14.72
N PHE A 152 18.13 -9.95 14.06
CA PHE A 152 19.34 -9.37 14.64
C PHE A 152 19.16 -7.92 15.08
N ASN A 153 17.92 -7.43 15.12
CA ASN A 153 17.60 -6.11 15.64
C ASN A 153 16.92 -6.21 17.03
N SER A 154 17.33 -5.34 17.96
CA SER A 154 16.81 -5.32 19.34
C SER A 154 15.28 -5.18 19.41
N SER A 155 14.70 -4.36 18.52
CA SER A 155 13.25 -4.08 18.48
C SER A 155 12.42 -5.33 18.16
N ASN A 156 13.01 -6.25 17.39
CA ASN A 156 12.33 -7.45 16.91
C ASN A 156 12.50 -8.65 17.85
N ARG A 157 13.32 -8.55 18.90
CA ARG A 157 13.59 -9.62 19.88
C ARG A 157 12.31 -10.25 20.42
N ILE A 158 11.24 -9.47 20.58
CA ILE A 158 9.95 -9.95 21.10
C ILE A 158 9.29 -11.01 20.20
N TYR A 159 9.61 -11.06 18.89
CA TYR A 159 8.99 -11.97 17.92
C TYR A 159 9.74 -13.30 17.73
N TYR A 160 10.96 -13.43 18.27
CA TYR A 160 11.83 -14.59 18.07
C TYR A 160 12.22 -15.28 19.38
N LYS A 161 12.49 -16.58 19.27
CA LYS A 161 13.19 -17.38 20.27
C LYS A 161 14.60 -17.66 19.74
N TYR A 162 15.59 -17.58 20.63
CA TYR A 162 17.00 -17.78 20.30
C TYR A 162 17.54 -18.98 21.08
N LEU A 163 18.34 -19.79 20.42
CA LEU A 163 19.16 -20.84 21.01
C LEU A 163 20.62 -20.54 20.67
N VAL A 164 21.47 -20.42 21.68
CA VAL A 164 22.89 -20.09 21.52
C VAL A 164 23.73 -21.31 21.86
N THR A 165 24.64 -21.67 20.96
CA THR A 165 25.62 -22.74 21.16
C THR A 165 27.02 -22.15 20.96
N PHE A 166 27.83 -22.13 22.01
CA PHE A 166 29.22 -21.65 21.93
C PHE A 166 30.12 -22.74 21.35
N LEU A 167 31.00 -22.34 20.42
CA LEU A 167 31.97 -23.21 19.78
C LEU A 167 33.37 -22.92 20.32
N LEU A 168 34.24 -23.93 20.32
CA LEU A 168 35.60 -23.85 20.90
C LEU A 168 36.53 -22.88 20.16
N ASN A 169 36.18 -22.47 18.94
CA ASN A 169 36.96 -21.59 18.07
C ASN A 169 36.66 -20.09 18.27
N GLY A 170 36.05 -19.70 19.39
CA GLY A 170 35.67 -18.31 19.66
C GLY A 170 34.45 -17.82 18.87
N THR A 171 33.75 -18.71 18.16
CA THR A 171 32.48 -18.39 17.49
C THR A 171 31.29 -18.96 18.26
N ALA A 172 30.11 -18.42 17.99
CA ALA A 172 28.85 -18.90 18.55
C ALA A 172 27.85 -19.12 17.41
N LYS A 173 27.15 -20.25 17.47
CA LYS A 173 26.01 -20.56 16.60
C LYS A 173 24.73 -20.07 17.27
N VAL A 174 24.01 -19.17 16.62
CA VAL A 174 22.72 -18.66 17.10
C VAL A 174 21.61 -19.13 16.17
N GLU A 175 20.75 -20.01 16.66
CA GLU A 175 19.54 -20.43 15.97
C GLU A 175 18.37 -19.53 16.39
N PHE A 176 17.65 -18.99 15.41
CA PHE A 176 16.48 -18.14 15.63
C PHE A 176 15.24 -18.79 15.03
N LYS A 177 14.17 -18.85 15.84
CA LYS A 177 12.86 -19.39 15.43
C LYS A 177 11.77 -18.39 15.78
N PRO A 178 10.79 -18.16 14.90
CA PRO A 178 9.72 -17.22 15.18
C PRO A 178 8.80 -17.79 16.27
N LYS A 179 8.25 -16.92 17.11
CA LYS A 179 7.29 -17.32 18.17
C LYS A 179 5.92 -17.70 17.61
N MET A 180 5.58 -17.17 16.43
CA MET A 180 4.33 -17.38 15.71
C MET A 180 4.65 -17.67 14.24
N ILE A 181 3.76 -18.39 13.55
CA ILE A 181 3.91 -18.67 12.13
C ILE A 181 3.34 -17.47 11.36
N ASN A 182 4.20 -16.69 10.70
CA ASN A 182 3.84 -15.51 9.92
C ASN A 182 4.89 -15.30 8.81
N THR A 183 4.47 -14.76 7.67
CA THR A 183 5.28 -14.54 6.45
C THR A 183 6.35 -13.46 6.60
N GLN A 184 6.18 -12.53 7.54
CA GLN A 184 7.16 -11.46 7.83
C GLN A 184 8.24 -11.89 8.83
N LEU A 185 8.14 -13.12 9.35
CA LEU A 185 9.12 -13.71 10.25
C LEU A 185 9.85 -14.86 9.56
N ILE A 186 11.10 -15.07 9.95
CA ILE A 186 11.97 -16.08 9.35
C ILE A 186 12.52 -17.04 10.39
N LYS A 187 13.07 -18.16 9.94
CA LYS A 187 13.81 -19.09 10.79
C LYS A 187 15.16 -19.38 10.18
N GLY A 188 16.14 -19.67 11.02
CA GLY A 188 17.48 -19.91 10.52
C GLY A 188 18.52 -20.00 11.62
N GLN A 189 19.76 -19.88 11.18
CA GLN A 189 20.93 -19.93 12.05
C GLN A 189 21.97 -18.92 11.55
N ALA A 190 22.73 -18.36 12.47
CA ALA A 190 23.84 -17.48 12.18
C ALA A 190 25.09 -17.96 12.91
N LEU A 191 26.24 -17.80 12.26
CA LEU A 191 27.55 -17.95 12.86
C LEU A 191 28.08 -16.57 13.23
N ILE A 192 28.46 -16.40 14.48
CA ILE A 192 28.73 -15.09 15.07
C ILE A 192 30.07 -15.14 15.79
N ASP A 193 30.87 -14.08 15.67
CA ASP A 193 32.04 -13.90 16.51
C ASP A 193 31.62 -13.57 17.95
N TYR A 194 32.08 -14.36 18.92
CA TYR A 194 31.64 -14.24 20.31
C TYR A 194 32.07 -12.90 20.94
N ASN A 195 33.24 -12.39 20.56
CA ASN A 195 33.84 -11.21 21.17
C ASN A 195 33.16 -9.92 20.68
N SER A 196 33.09 -9.73 19.36
CA SER A 196 32.52 -8.52 18.76
C SER A 196 30.99 -8.57 18.66
N GLY A 197 30.38 -9.75 18.52
CA GLY A 197 28.98 -9.90 18.11
C GLY A 197 28.75 -9.75 16.60
N LYS A 198 29.83 -9.70 15.80
CA LYS A 198 29.79 -9.67 14.33
C LYS A 198 29.19 -10.97 13.78
N ILE A 199 28.21 -10.86 12.91
CA ILE A 199 27.67 -11.97 12.12
C ILE A 199 28.67 -12.27 10.99
N ILE A 200 29.18 -13.50 10.95
CA ILE A 200 30.11 -13.98 9.93
C ILE A 200 29.34 -14.55 8.74
N SER A 201 28.32 -15.35 9.03
CA SER A 201 27.42 -15.91 8.02
C SER A 201 26.05 -16.17 8.62
N ALA A 202 25.03 -16.17 7.76
CA ALA A 202 23.67 -16.47 8.15
C ALA A 202 23.00 -17.33 7.09
N SER A 203 22.26 -18.35 7.53
CA SER A 203 21.40 -19.17 6.69
C SER A 203 19.98 -19.06 7.20
N MET A 204 19.07 -18.64 6.33
CA MET A 204 17.69 -18.34 6.72
C MET A 204 16.69 -18.84 5.69
N LYS A 205 15.51 -19.19 6.17
CA LYS A 205 14.38 -19.64 5.36
C LYS A 205 13.14 -18.87 5.76
N GLY A 206 12.37 -18.49 4.76
CA GLY A 206 11.14 -17.74 4.93
C GLY A 206 10.22 -17.94 3.74
N GLU A 207 9.07 -17.31 3.85
CA GLU A 207 8.09 -17.27 2.78
C GLU A 207 7.45 -15.90 2.78
N TYR A 208 7.59 -15.16 1.70
CA TYR A 208 7.04 -13.82 1.58
C TYR A 208 6.50 -13.62 0.16
N ASP A 209 5.30 -13.04 0.05
CA ASP A 209 4.68 -12.69 -1.24
C ASP A 209 4.66 -13.86 -2.25
N MET A 210 4.20 -15.03 -1.80
CA MET A 210 4.09 -16.28 -2.58
C MET A 210 5.42 -16.90 -3.03
N VAL A 211 6.54 -16.42 -2.49
CA VAL A 211 7.89 -16.95 -2.74
C VAL A 211 8.40 -17.65 -1.49
N ASP A 212 8.54 -18.97 -1.57
CA ASP A 212 9.34 -19.75 -0.62
C ASP A 212 10.81 -19.47 -0.90
N PHE A 213 11.60 -19.05 0.09
CA PHE A 213 13.01 -18.77 -0.12
C PHE A 213 13.93 -19.39 0.94
N SER A 214 15.14 -19.71 0.50
CA SER A 214 16.30 -20.03 1.32
C SER A 214 17.42 -19.09 0.92
N LEU A 215 17.98 -18.38 1.91
CA LEU A 215 19.00 -17.38 1.72
C LEU A 215 20.21 -17.74 2.57
N ASP A 216 21.36 -17.86 1.92
CA ASP A 216 22.66 -18.03 2.55
C ASP A 216 23.50 -16.78 2.29
N ILE A 217 23.99 -16.17 3.36
CA ILE A 217 24.70 -14.90 3.35
C ILE A 217 26.07 -15.12 3.98
N LYS A 218 27.11 -14.64 3.31
CA LYS A 218 28.44 -14.41 3.89
C LYS A 218 28.67 -12.91 4.04
N MET A 219 29.01 -12.47 5.24
CA MET A 219 29.27 -11.07 5.55
C MET A 219 30.72 -10.69 5.29
N GLY A 220 30.98 -9.40 5.06
CA GLY A 220 32.35 -8.89 4.99
C GLY A 220 33.07 -8.93 6.33
N GLU A 221 34.40 -8.76 6.28
CA GLU A 221 35.23 -8.96 7.46
C GLU A 221 35.44 -7.67 8.27
N ASP A 222 35.74 -6.55 7.60
CA ASP A 222 36.28 -5.36 8.27
C ASP A 222 35.43 -4.09 8.10
N GLY A 223 35.37 -3.29 9.16
CA GLY A 223 34.74 -1.96 9.18
C GLY A 223 33.32 -1.98 8.62
N ILE A 224 33.02 -1.03 7.73
CA ILE A 224 31.70 -0.89 7.07
C ILE A 224 31.36 -2.13 6.22
N LYS A 225 32.37 -2.78 5.60
CA LYS A 225 32.14 -3.98 4.80
C LYS A 225 31.57 -5.12 5.65
N SER A 226 31.80 -5.13 6.97
CA SER A 226 31.20 -6.12 7.88
C SER A 226 29.69 -5.98 8.09
N LEU A 227 29.12 -4.84 7.70
CA LEU A 227 27.68 -4.62 7.68
C LEU A 227 27.04 -5.04 6.35
N LEU A 228 27.85 -5.28 5.32
CA LEU A 228 27.40 -5.62 3.98
C LEU A 228 27.73 -7.09 3.65
N PRO A 229 26.89 -7.75 2.84
CA PRO A 229 27.19 -9.09 2.36
C PRO A 229 28.29 -9.07 1.29
N THR A 230 29.06 -10.15 1.20
CA THR A 230 30.05 -10.37 0.13
C THR A 230 29.60 -11.44 -0.86
N ASP A 231 28.89 -12.47 -0.39
CA ASP A 231 28.29 -13.54 -1.21
C ASP A 231 26.89 -13.81 -0.68
N VAL A 232 25.92 -13.78 -1.59
CA VAL A 232 24.51 -14.03 -1.29
C VAL A 232 24.01 -15.09 -2.26
N LYS A 233 23.59 -16.24 -1.72
CA LYS A 233 22.96 -17.32 -2.47
C LYS A 233 21.50 -17.42 -2.09
N LEU A 234 20.64 -17.30 -3.08
CA LEU A 234 19.20 -17.32 -2.92
C LEU A 234 18.60 -18.43 -3.77
N LEU A 235 17.90 -19.35 -3.09
CA LEU A 235 17.05 -20.34 -3.73
C LEU A 235 15.61 -19.93 -3.48
N CYS A 236 14.84 -19.69 -4.53
CA CYS A 236 13.45 -19.26 -4.41
C CYS A 236 12.52 -20.17 -5.22
N ARG A 237 11.30 -20.35 -4.71
CA ARG A 237 10.23 -21.08 -5.40
C ARG A 237 8.95 -20.26 -5.30
N PHE A 238 8.53 -19.73 -6.43
CA PHE A 238 7.27 -19.02 -6.59
C PHE A 238 6.15 -20.00 -6.93
N LYS A 239 5.03 -19.91 -6.20
CA LYS A 239 3.84 -20.73 -6.43
C LYS A 239 2.60 -19.83 -6.54
N PHE A 240 1.89 -19.93 -7.66
CA PHE A 240 0.67 -19.15 -7.88
C PHE A 240 -0.35 -19.90 -8.72
N LEU A 241 -1.54 -20.17 -8.16
CA LEU A 241 -2.68 -20.83 -8.82
C LEU A 241 -2.27 -22.05 -9.69
N GLY A 242 -1.40 -22.91 -9.15
CA GLY A 242 -0.91 -24.11 -9.83
C GLY A 242 0.31 -23.93 -10.73
N ASN A 243 0.77 -22.69 -10.96
CA ASN A 243 2.08 -22.41 -11.54
C ASN A 243 3.18 -22.62 -10.50
N VAL A 244 4.33 -23.11 -10.96
CA VAL A 244 5.52 -23.30 -10.13
C VAL A 244 6.74 -22.84 -10.91
N THR A 245 7.41 -21.82 -10.41
CA THR A 245 8.67 -21.30 -10.95
C THR A 245 9.74 -21.37 -9.88
N GLU A 246 10.86 -21.98 -10.19
CA GLU A 246 12.03 -22.02 -9.32
C GLU A 246 13.10 -21.08 -9.84
N GLY A 247 13.79 -20.40 -8.93
CA GLY A 247 14.88 -19.51 -9.24
C GLY A 247 16.07 -19.79 -8.34
N GLN A 248 17.26 -19.70 -8.89
CA GLN A 248 18.51 -19.70 -8.15
C GLN A 248 19.25 -18.43 -8.52
N PHE A 249 19.67 -17.67 -7.52
CA PHE A 249 20.38 -16.43 -7.69
C PHE A 249 21.64 -16.47 -6.83
N GLN A 250 22.73 -15.93 -7.37
CA GLN A 250 23.96 -15.73 -6.62
C GLN A 250 24.54 -14.36 -6.95
N ALA A 251 24.73 -13.54 -5.92
CA ALA A 251 25.29 -12.20 -6.03
C ALA A 251 26.59 -12.11 -5.24
N PHE A 252 27.62 -11.56 -5.89
CA PHE A 252 28.92 -11.28 -5.31
C PHE A 252 29.13 -9.77 -5.24
N TYR A 253 29.57 -9.30 -4.08
CA TYR A 253 29.79 -7.90 -3.77
C TYR A 253 31.25 -7.66 -3.40
N GLY A 254 31.71 -6.41 -3.53
CA GLY A 254 33.08 -6.06 -3.18
C GLY A 254 34.10 -6.42 -4.25
N LEU A 255 33.68 -6.62 -5.51
CA LEU A 255 34.59 -7.00 -6.58
C LEU A 255 35.46 -5.81 -7.02
N PRO A 256 36.72 -6.05 -7.38
CA PRO A 256 37.60 -5.02 -7.92
C PRO A 256 37.14 -4.59 -9.33
N GLN A 257 37.60 -3.41 -9.76
CA GLN A 257 37.42 -2.95 -11.14
C GLN A 257 38.25 -3.83 -12.07
N THR A 258 37.58 -4.62 -12.91
CA THR A 258 38.23 -5.52 -13.88
C THR A 258 37.99 -5.13 -15.35
N VAL A 259 37.20 -4.08 -15.62
CA VAL A 259 36.89 -3.67 -16.99
C VAL A 259 38.05 -2.89 -17.61
N LEU A 260 38.73 -3.49 -18.58
CA LEU A 260 39.59 -2.78 -19.53
C LEU A 260 38.74 -2.16 -20.64
N ASP A 261 39.03 -0.91 -21.00
CA ASP A 261 38.38 -0.14 -22.09
C ASP A 261 38.49 -0.78 -23.50
N SER A 262 39.18 -1.91 -23.62
CA SER A 262 39.53 -2.57 -24.89
C SER A 262 38.56 -3.67 -25.35
N ILE A 263 37.64 -4.16 -24.51
CA ILE A 263 36.73 -5.28 -24.83
C ILE A 263 35.35 -4.73 -25.24
N LYS A 264 34.87 -5.06 -26.45
CA LYS A 264 33.59 -4.55 -26.99
C LYS A 264 32.44 -5.56 -26.95
N GLY A 265 32.70 -6.86 -26.73
CA GLY A 265 31.67 -7.90 -26.72
C GLY A 265 31.04 -8.12 -25.34
N GLN A 266 29.70 -8.06 -25.23
CA GLN A 266 28.98 -8.31 -23.96
C GLN A 266 29.35 -9.66 -23.32
N LYS A 267 29.45 -10.71 -24.14
CA LYS A 267 29.80 -12.07 -23.70
C LYS A 267 31.27 -12.17 -23.24
N GLU A 268 32.17 -11.50 -23.96
CA GLU A 268 33.61 -11.47 -23.64
C GLU A 268 33.87 -10.71 -22.34
N ILE A 269 33.17 -9.59 -22.12
CA ILE A 269 33.20 -8.85 -20.85
C ILE A 269 32.73 -9.77 -19.72
N MET A 270 31.60 -10.48 -19.92
CA MET A 270 31.04 -11.37 -18.89
C MET A 270 31.99 -12.53 -18.54
N GLU A 271 32.70 -13.09 -19.52
CA GLU A 271 33.70 -14.14 -19.29
C GLU A 271 34.87 -13.67 -18.41
N HIS A 272 35.28 -12.41 -18.52
CA HIS A 272 36.40 -11.86 -17.73
C HIS A 272 36.01 -11.42 -16.31
N VAL A 273 34.76 -10.94 -16.12
CA VAL A 273 34.31 -10.41 -14.81
C VAL A 273 33.74 -11.48 -13.87
N ARG A 274 33.52 -12.70 -14.36
CA ARG A 274 32.95 -13.82 -13.59
C ARG A 274 33.86 -14.22 -12.41
N PRO A 275 33.39 -14.14 -11.15
CA PRO A 275 34.14 -14.65 -10.01
C PRO A 275 34.11 -16.18 -9.90
N VAL A 276 33.09 -16.83 -10.48
CA VAL A 276 32.90 -18.28 -10.47
C VAL A 276 32.53 -18.74 -11.88
N PRO A 277 33.10 -19.85 -12.40
CA PRO A 277 32.77 -20.35 -13.73
C PRO A 277 31.31 -20.80 -13.83
N LEU A 278 30.79 -20.76 -15.06
CA LEU A 278 29.48 -21.34 -15.37
C LEU A 278 29.51 -22.85 -15.20
N THR A 279 28.42 -23.39 -14.66
CA THR A 279 28.16 -24.83 -14.65
C THR A 279 27.88 -25.33 -16.08
N ALA A 280 28.04 -26.64 -16.30
CA ALA A 280 27.79 -27.26 -17.60
C ALA A 280 26.38 -26.95 -18.13
N ASP A 281 25.38 -27.00 -17.26
CA ASP A 281 23.98 -26.69 -17.59
C ASP A 281 23.77 -25.22 -17.96
N GLU A 282 24.34 -24.27 -17.22
CA GLU A 282 24.26 -22.83 -17.52
C GLU A 282 24.90 -22.53 -18.88
N SER A 283 26.06 -23.13 -19.17
CA SER A 283 26.76 -22.94 -20.44
C SER A 283 25.97 -23.47 -21.64
N LEU A 284 25.24 -24.59 -21.46
CA LEU A 284 24.41 -25.20 -22.50
C LEU A 284 23.23 -24.31 -22.86
N LEU A 285 22.60 -23.65 -21.87
CA LEU A 285 21.48 -22.74 -22.11
C LEU A 285 21.87 -21.55 -22.98
N TYR A 286 23.05 -20.96 -22.76
CA TYR A 286 23.55 -19.89 -23.61
C TYR A 286 23.85 -20.37 -25.05
N LYS A 287 24.41 -21.56 -25.22
CA LYS A 287 24.65 -22.14 -26.56
C LYS A 287 23.34 -22.33 -27.32
N ILE A 288 22.34 -22.95 -26.69
CA ILE A 288 21.01 -23.16 -27.27
C ILE A 288 20.39 -21.81 -27.65
N ASP A 289 20.51 -20.79 -26.79
CA ASP A 289 19.95 -19.47 -27.09
C ASP A 289 20.60 -18.83 -28.33
N THR A 290 21.93 -18.84 -28.39
CA THR A 290 22.68 -18.32 -29.55
C THR A 290 22.32 -19.03 -30.85
N GLU A 291 22.19 -20.37 -30.84
CA GLU A 291 21.77 -21.15 -32.00
C GLU A 291 20.32 -20.84 -32.40
N THR A 292 19.42 -20.67 -31.44
CA THR A 292 18.01 -20.32 -31.74
C THR A 292 17.87 -18.92 -32.33
N ASN A 293 18.68 -17.96 -31.89
CA ASN A 293 18.66 -16.59 -32.43
C ASN A 293 19.27 -16.56 -33.83
N ALA A 294 20.41 -17.23 -34.04
CA ALA A 294 21.03 -17.34 -35.38
C ALA A 294 20.09 -17.96 -36.43
N LYS A 295 19.31 -18.99 -36.04
CA LYS A 295 18.30 -19.60 -36.93
C LYS A 295 17.14 -18.65 -37.26
N LYS A 296 16.70 -17.82 -36.31
CA LYS A 296 15.63 -16.84 -36.54
C LYS A 296 16.10 -15.71 -37.46
N ASP A 297 17.31 -15.19 -37.24
CA ASP A 297 17.88 -14.10 -38.04
C ASP A 297 18.06 -14.52 -39.50
N SER A 298 18.43 -15.79 -39.74
CA SER A 298 18.56 -16.36 -41.09
C SER A 298 17.22 -16.53 -41.81
N ILE A 299 16.12 -16.76 -41.08
CA ILE A 299 14.77 -16.90 -41.64
C ILE A 299 14.18 -15.51 -41.95
N ASP A 300 14.34 -14.54 -41.04
CA ASP A 300 13.84 -13.18 -41.22
C ASP A 300 14.54 -12.41 -42.36
N SER A 301 15.78 -12.76 -42.71
CA SER A 301 16.49 -12.16 -43.85
C SER A 301 15.97 -12.59 -45.23
N THR A 302 15.07 -13.57 -45.31
CA THR A 302 14.53 -14.09 -46.60
C THR A 302 13.09 -13.65 -46.90
N GLY A 303 12.42 -12.93 -45.99
CA GLY A 303 11.03 -12.48 -46.15
C GLY A 303 10.88 -10.97 -46.37
N VAL A 304 10.73 -10.55 -47.63
CA VAL A 304 10.31 -9.19 -47.99
C VAL A 304 8.81 -9.03 -47.69
N ASN A 305 8.41 -7.88 -47.12
CA ASN A 305 7.06 -7.46 -46.66
C ASN A 305 6.61 -7.93 -45.26
N ASN A 306 7.01 -7.20 -44.19
CA ASN A 306 6.49 -7.46 -42.83
C ASN A 306 6.43 -6.23 -41.89
N ASN A 307 6.31 -5.00 -42.40
CA ASN A 307 6.25 -3.81 -41.54
C ASN A 307 4.93 -3.71 -40.73
N GLU A 308 3.77 -4.05 -41.31
CA GLU A 308 2.49 -4.01 -40.57
C GLU A 308 2.39 -5.08 -39.48
N ASN A 309 2.93 -6.28 -39.72
CA ASN A 309 2.96 -7.36 -38.72
C ASN A 309 3.97 -7.07 -37.60
N LYS A 310 5.10 -6.42 -37.90
CA LYS A 310 6.06 -5.97 -36.87
C LYS A 310 5.46 -4.91 -35.96
N VAL A 311 4.79 -3.89 -36.51
CA VAL A 311 4.13 -2.86 -35.70
C VAL A 311 2.98 -3.43 -34.87
N LYS A 312 2.14 -4.31 -35.44
CA LYS A 312 1.10 -5.01 -34.66
C LYS A 312 1.68 -5.90 -33.57
N LYS A 313 2.75 -6.64 -33.86
CA LYS A 313 3.43 -7.49 -32.87
C LYS A 313 4.06 -6.65 -31.76
N ILE A 314 4.76 -5.57 -32.09
CA ILE A 314 5.29 -4.59 -31.13
C ILE A 314 4.16 -3.95 -30.33
N LEU A 315 3.01 -3.62 -30.95
CA LEU A 315 1.86 -3.05 -30.26
C LEU A 315 1.18 -4.08 -29.33
N TRP A 316 1.08 -5.34 -29.74
CA TRP A 316 0.57 -6.44 -28.91
C TRP A 316 1.55 -6.86 -27.81
N ASP A 317 2.86 -6.74 -28.04
CA ASP A 317 3.89 -6.95 -27.03
C ASP A 317 3.87 -5.80 -26.01
N ILE A 318 3.73 -4.54 -26.47
CA ILE A 318 3.56 -3.36 -25.61
C ILE A 318 2.24 -3.43 -24.85
N ILE A 319 1.11 -3.76 -25.49
CA ILE A 319 -0.18 -3.89 -24.81
C ILE A 319 -0.13 -5.08 -23.85
N GLY A 320 0.43 -6.21 -24.27
CA GLY A 320 0.58 -7.45 -23.52
C GLY A 320 1.43 -7.29 -22.26
N ASP A 321 2.64 -6.76 -22.40
CA ASP A 321 3.52 -6.42 -21.27
C ASP A 321 2.81 -5.48 -20.29
N ASN A 322 1.95 -4.59 -20.78
CA ASN A 322 1.29 -3.55 -19.98
C ASN A 322 -0.17 -3.88 -19.56
N VAL A 323 -0.72 -5.04 -19.95
CA VAL A 323 -2.01 -5.52 -19.44
C VAL A 323 -1.91 -5.79 -17.94
N VAL A 324 -0.73 -6.26 -17.51
CA VAL A 324 -0.45 -6.73 -16.14
C VAL A 324 0.72 -5.95 -15.51
N ASN A 325 1.67 -5.43 -16.30
CA ASN A 325 2.64 -4.48 -15.78
C ASN A 325 2.13 -3.05 -15.87
N ARG A 326 2.62 -2.22 -14.95
CA ARG A 326 2.31 -0.81 -14.92
C ARG A 326 3.09 -0.09 -16.02
N ILE A 327 2.39 0.68 -16.87
CA ILE A 327 3.03 1.57 -17.83
C ILE A 327 3.64 2.74 -17.07
N LYS A 328 4.95 2.94 -17.25
CA LYS A 328 5.65 4.17 -16.86
C LYS A 328 6.31 4.72 -18.11
N SER A 329 5.87 5.89 -18.56
CA SER A 329 6.52 6.59 -19.67
C SER A 329 6.96 7.96 -19.19
N ASN A 330 8.25 8.25 -19.33
CA ASN A 330 8.80 9.58 -19.03
C ASN A 330 8.76 10.42 -20.31
N PHE A 331 8.39 11.70 -20.20
CA PHE A 331 8.27 12.62 -21.32
C PHE A 331 8.69 14.04 -20.94
N GLY A 332 8.96 14.89 -21.94
CA GLY A 332 9.42 16.27 -21.74
C GLY A 332 10.94 16.42 -21.69
N LYS A 333 11.43 17.66 -21.81
CA LYS A 333 12.88 17.96 -21.73
C LYS A 333 13.42 17.52 -20.37
N ASN A 334 14.51 16.76 -20.37
CA ASN A 334 15.17 16.20 -19.17
C ASN A 334 14.31 15.23 -18.32
N ASN A 335 13.35 14.50 -18.92
CA ASN A 335 12.47 13.56 -18.19
C ASN A 335 11.66 14.21 -17.04
N GLY A 336 11.29 15.48 -17.16
CA GLY A 336 10.51 16.20 -16.14
C GLY A 336 9.06 15.70 -15.97
N GLY A 337 8.48 15.06 -16.98
CA GLY A 337 7.15 14.46 -16.94
C GLY A 337 7.18 12.94 -16.83
N TYR A 338 6.24 12.36 -16.07
CA TYR A 338 5.98 10.92 -16.10
C TYR A 338 4.48 10.62 -16.14
N LEU A 339 4.12 9.69 -17.02
CA LEU A 339 2.80 9.08 -17.11
C LEU A 339 2.87 7.71 -16.45
N ARG A 340 2.02 7.49 -15.45
CA ARG A 340 1.75 6.20 -14.81
C ARG A 340 0.35 5.74 -15.21
N ILE A 341 0.25 4.63 -15.91
CA ILE A 341 -1.02 3.91 -16.08
C ILE A 341 -0.89 2.61 -15.29
N ASN A 342 -1.80 2.40 -14.33
CA ASN A 342 -1.86 1.11 -13.66
C ASN A 342 -2.37 0.03 -14.63
N PRO A 343 -2.08 -1.26 -14.39
CA PRO A 343 -2.39 -2.33 -15.35
C PRO A 343 -3.86 -2.35 -15.74
N ILE A 344 -4.14 -2.57 -17.04
CA ILE A 344 -5.50 -2.51 -17.59
C ILE A 344 -6.36 -3.65 -17.06
N LEU A 345 -5.85 -4.88 -16.99
CA LEU A 345 -6.57 -6.01 -16.37
C LEU A 345 -5.90 -6.34 -15.04
N ASN A 346 -6.14 -5.49 -14.04
CA ASN A 346 -5.74 -5.78 -12.68
C ASN A 346 -6.95 -6.33 -11.88
N PRO A 347 -6.92 -7.60 -11.43
CA PRO A 347 -7.94 -8.15 -10.54
C PRO A 347 -8.12 -7.34 -9.25
N LEU A 348 -7.09 -6.60 -8.80
CA LEU A 348 -7.17 -5.68 -7.65
C LEU A 348 -8.22 -4.58 -7.80
N TYR A 349 -8.59 -4.22 -9.04
CA TYR A 349 -9.59 -3.18 -9.29
C TYR A 349 -11.02 -3.70 -9.34
N MET A 350 -11.22 -4.99 -9.11
CA MET A 350 -12.53 -5.60 -8.93
C MET A 350 -12.89 -5.63 -7.45
N GLY A 351 -14.06 -5.09 -7.09
CA GLY A 351 -14.55 -5.09 -5.71
C GLY A 351 -16.03 -5.45 -5.65
N TYR A 352 -16.46 -6.08 -4.58
CA TYR A 352 -17.87 -6.34 -4.31
C TYR A 352 -18.32 -5.63 -3.04
N ASP A 353 -19.44 -4.92 -3.15
CA ASP A 353 -20.16 -4.34 -2.02
C ASP A 353 -21.65 -4.70 -2.16
N HIS A 354 -22.33 -4.97 -1.05
CA HIS A 354 -23.74 -5.32 -1.04
C HIS A 354 -24.61 -4.24 -1.72
N ARG A 355 -24.26 -2.95 -1.55
CA ARG A 355 -25.00 -1.83 -2.14
C ARG A 355 -24.68 -1.60 -3.62
N ARG A 356 -23.39 -1.59 -3.99
CA ARG A 356 -22.93 -1.29 -5.37
C ARG A 356 -22.78 -2.53 -6.26
N GLY A 357 -22.89 -3.73 -5.70
CA GLY A 357 -22.62 -4.98 -6.40
C GLY A 357 -21.16 -5.10 -6.82
N PHE A 358 -20.92 -5.83 -7.91
CA PHE A 358 -19.60 -5.88 -8.55
C PHE A 358 -19.24 -4.50 -9.11
N THR A 359 -17.99 -4.10 -8.89
CA THR A 359 -17.43 -2.84 -9.36
C THR A 359 -16.08 -3.08 -10.01
N TYR A 360 -15.78 -2.33 -11.07
CA TYR A 360 -14.47 -2.34 -11.71
C TYR A 360 -13.91 -0.93 -11.78
N LYS A 361 -12.67 -0.72 -11.31
CA LYS A 361 -12.01 0.58 -11.18
C LYS A 361 -10.82 0.72 -12.17
N ILE A 362 -10.49 1.94 -12.55
CA ILE A 362 -9.31 2.32 -13.31
C ILE A 362 -8.69 3.55 -12.63
N ASP A 363 -7.37 3.58 -12.50
CA ASP A 363 -6.62 4.70 -11.92
C ASP A 363 -5.39 5.02 -12.80
N VAL A 364 -5.37 6.22 -13.37
CA VAL A 364 -4.26 6.75 -14.18
C VAL A 364 -3.69 7.98 -13.47
N ARG A 365 -2.37 8.09 -13.39
CA ARG A 365 -1.69 9.23 -12.76
C ARG A 365 -0.72 9.88 -13.74
N LEU A 366 -0.89 11.17 -13.96
CA LEU A 366 -0.03 12.00 -14.79
C LEU A 366 0.67 13.01 -13.89
N ASN A 367 1.98 13.13 -14.00
CA ASN A 367 2.77 14.10 -13.25
C ASN A 367 3.74 14.81 -14.19
N TYR A 368 3.92 16.11 -13.98
CA TYR A 368 4.84 16.93 -14.73
C TYR A 368 5.55 17.93 -13.81
N MET A 369 6.84 17.76 -13.62
CA MET A 369 7.69 18.68 -12.86
C MET A 369 8.21 19.77 -13.78
N PHE A 370 7.76 21.01 -13.57
CA PHE A 370 8.31 22.18 -14.25
C PHE A 370 9.66 22.57 -13.64
N THR A 371 9.73 22.56 -12.30
CA THR A 371 10.94 22.84 -11.51
C THR A 371 10.94 21.94 -10.26
N PRO A 372 12.05 21.83 -9.51
CA PRO A 372 12.04 21.09 -8.25
C PRO A 372 10.96 21.55 -7.26
N ASN A 373 10.54 22.82 -7.31
CA ASN A 373 9.53 23.41 -6.44
C ASN A 373 8.12 23.53 -7.07
N SER A 374 7.96 23.22 -8.37
CA SER A 374 6.67 23.30 -9.07
C SER A 374 6.33 22.01 -9.81
N LEU A 375 5.11 21.51 -9.59
CA LEU A 375 4.63 20.23 -10.11
C LEU A 375 3.15 20.34 -10.48
N LEU A 376 2.79 19.79 -11.63
CA LEU A 376 1.41 19.46 -11.97
C LEU A 376 1.21 17.95 -11.77
N SER A 377 0.18 17.56 -11.01
CA SER A 377 -0.26 16.18 -10.89
C SER A 377 -1.75 16.09 -11.19
N THR A 378 -2.12 15.21 -12.11
CA THR A 378 -3.50 14.87 -12.38
C THR A 378 -3.71 13.38 -12.16
N ARG A 379 -4.78 13.01 -11.47
CA ARG A 379 -5.20 11.62 -11.30
C ARG A 379 -6.54 11.43 -12.00
N PHE A 380 -6.66 10.46 -12.89
CA PHE A 380 -7.93 10.06 -13.49
C PHE A 380 -8.37 8.75 -12.83
N GLY A 381 -9.27 8.85 -11.85
CA GLY A 381 -9.95 7.72 -11.26
C GLY A 381 -11.31 7.52 -11.91
N ALA A 382 -11.62 6.32 -12.36
CA ALA A 382 -12.95 5.95 -12.85
C ALA A 382 -13.35 4.58 -12.30
N GLY A 383 -14.64 4.32 -12.12
CA GLY A 383 -15.13 3.01 -11.73
C GLY A 383 -16.57 2.78 -12.10
N TYR A 384 -16.92 1.59 -12.57
CA TYR A 384 -18.27 1.25 -12.98
C TYR A 384 -18.93 0.30 -12.00
N SER A 385 -20.11 0.67 -11.50
CA SER A 385 -20.96 -0.22 -10.69
C SER A 385 -21.99 -0.92 -11.57
N PHE A 386 -21.91 -2.25 -11.64
CA PHE A 386 -22.79 -3.04 -12.50
C PHE A 386 -24.23 -3.12 -11.97
N LYS A 387 -24.41 -3.14 -10.64
CA LYS A 387 -25.75 -3.16 -10.01
C LYS A 387 -26.49 -1.83 -10.18
N GLN A 388 -25.79 -0.71 -10.03
CA GLN A 388 -26.39 0.63 -10.15
C GLN A 388 -26.38 1.17 -11.58
N LYS A 389 -25.62 0.54 -12.49
CA LYS A 389 -25.39 1.00 -13.87
C LYS A 389 -24.90 2.45 -13.91
N GLN A 390 -23.91 2.77 -13.08
CA GLN A 390 -23.34 4.12 -12.96
C GLN A 390 -21.82 4.09 -13.11
N LEU A 391 -21.31 4.99 -13.94
CA LEU A 391 -19.90 5.35 -13.99
C LEU A 391 -19.61 6.40 -12.91
N TYR A 392 -18.76 6.05 -11.97
CA TYR A 392 -18.12 6.93 -11.02
C TYR A 392 -16.81 7.44 -11.60
N TYR A 393 -16.49 8.71 -11.39
CA TYR A 393 -15.22 9.30 -11.77
C TYR A 393 -14.80 10.36 -10.75
N ASN A 394 -13.49 10.47 -10.54
CA ASN A 394 -12.88 11.55 -9.80
C ASN A 394 -11.57 11.95 -10.49
N ILE A 395 -11.44 13.23 -10.84
CA ILE A 395 -10.29 13.78 -11.55
C ILE A 395 -9.73 14.98 -10.77
N PRO A 396 -8.95 14.76 -9.70
CA PRO A 396 -8.25 15.83 -9.03
C PRO A 396 -6.98 16.20 -9.79
N THR A 397 -6.79 17.51 -10.00
CA THR A 397 -5.63 18.13 -10.61
C THR A 397 -5.02 19.12 -9.62
N PHE A 398 -3.78 18.83 -9.22
CA PHE A 398 -3.00 19.65 -8.31
C PHE A 398 -1.91 20.37 -9.07
N PHE A 399 -1.84 21.68 -8.92
CA PHE A 399 -0.73 22.49 -9.35
C PHE A 399 -0.02 23.07 -8.12
N TRP A 400 1.10 22.44 -7.74
CA TRP A 400 1.99 23.00 -6.73
C TRP A 400 2.80 24.13 -7.36
N TYR A 401 2.55 25.35 -6.89
CA TYR A 401 3.38 26.51 -7.21
C TYR A 401 4.52 26.67 -6.19
N ASN A 402 4.36 26.13 -4.97
CA ASN A 402 5.41 26.14 -3.95
C ASN A 402 5.35 24.90 -3.04
N LYS A 403 6.08 23.84 -3.39
CA LYS A 403 6.12 22.59 -2.59
C LYS A 403 6.64 22.79 -1.17
N ARG A 404 7.60 23.68 -0.94
CA ARG A 404 8.19 23.92 0.39
C ARG A 404 7.18 24.46 1.41
N LYS A 405 6.15 25.16 0.94
CA LYS A 405 5.07 25.72 1.76
C LYS A 405 3.74 25.02 1.51
N ASN A 406 3.77 23.81 0.93
CA ASN A 406 2.58 23.06 0.51
C ASN A 406 1.56 23.94 -0.24
N GLY A 407 2.06 24.90 -1.03
CA GLY A 407 1.27 25.86 -1.78
C GLY A 407 0.80 25.23 -3.07
N PHE A 408 -0.50 24.90 -3.14
CA PHE A 408 -1.09 24.29 -4.33
C PHE A 408 -2.46 24.87 -4.68
N LEU A 409 -2.78 24.82 -5.98
CA LEU A 409 -4.13 24.96 -6.49
C LEU A 409 -4.67 23.55 -6.80
N GLU A 410 -5.79 23.19 -6.22
CA GLU A 410 -6.51 21.95 -6.50
C GLU A 410 -7.78 22.28 -7.29
N PHE A 411 -7.91 21.60 -8.43
CA PHE A 411 -9.11 21.56 -9.24
C PHE A 411 -9.58 20.11 -9.29
N GLU A 412 -10.75 19.82 -8.72
CA GLU A 412 -11.31 18.48 -8.66
C GLU A 412 -12.67 18.44 -9.32
N PHE A 413 -12.86 17.48 -10.22
CA PHE A 413 -14.12 17.23 -10.90
C PHE A 413 -14.52 15.77 -10.72
N GLY A 414 -15.71 15.53 -10.18
CA GLY A 414 -16.14 14.18 -9.86
C GLY A 414 -17.65 14.03 -9.70
N ASN A 415 -18.07 12.79 -9.49
CA ASN A 415 -19.44 12.49 -9.08
C ASN A 415 -19.47 11.64 -7.81
N GLY A 416 -20.46 11.94 -6.96
CA GLY A 416 -20.64 11.30 -5.67
C GLY A 416 -21.55 10.08 -5.73
N ASN A 417 -21.69 9.43 -4.56
CA ASN A 417 -22.71 8.40 -4.33
C ASN A 417 -24.12 8.96 -4.51
N TRP A 418 -25.09 8.07 -4.68
CA TRP A 418 -26.50 8.46 -4.62
C TRP A 418 -26.79 9.11 -3.27
N ILE A 419 -27.27 10.35 -3.30
CA ILE A 419 -27.74 11.07 -2.13
C ILE A 419 -29.20 10.74 -1.96
N SER A 420 -29.64 10.57 -0.74
CA SER A 420 -31.03 10.31 -0.42
C SER A 420 -31.54 11.31 0.62
N ASN A 421 -32.79 11.74 0.45
CA ASN A 421 -33.49 12.55 1.44
C ASN A 421 -34.98 12.20 1.52
N SER A 422 -35.42 11.75 2.69
CA SER A 422 -36.83 11.43 2.96
C SER A 422 -37.75 12.66 3.01
N LYS A 423 -37.24 13.87 3.30
CA LYS A 423 -38.06 15.09 3.38
C LYS A 423 -38.69 15.49 2.05
N VAL A 424 -37.99 15.24 0.94
CA VAL A 424 -38.54 15.48 -0.40
C VAL A 424 -39.63 14.47 -0.72
N LEU A 425 -39.43 13.21 -0.29
CA LEU A 425 -40.42 12.16 -0.43
C LEU A 425 -41.71 12.50 0.32
N ASN A 426 -41.62 12.97 1.57
CA ASN A 426 -42.79 13.35 2.37
C ASN A 426 -43.60 14.48 1.70
N LYS A 427 -42.91 15.41 1.03
CA LYS A 427 -43.57 16.48 0.26
C LYS A 427 -44.21 15.94 -1.02
N ALA A 428 -43.58 14.97 -1.69
CA ALA A 428 -44.14 14.33 -2.87
C ALA A 428 -45.35 13.44 -2.51
N GLN A 429 -45.31 12.77 -1.35
CA GLN A 429 -46.43 11.99 -0.78
C GLN A 429 -47.68 12.84 -0.61
N GLN A 430 -47.53 14.05 -0.07
CA GLN A 430 -48.65 14.99 0.13
C GLN A 430 -49.34 15.40 -1.18
N VAL A 431 -48.65 15.29 -2.32
CA VAL A 431 -49.15 15.72 -3.64
C VAL A 431 -49.65 14.54 -4.49
N LEU A 432 -48.96 13.41 -4.47
CA LEU A 432 -49.21 12.28 -5.40
C LEU A 432 -50.04 11.13 -4.80
N GLY A 433 -50.18 11.06 -3.47
CA GLY A 433 -50.82 9.92 -2.78
C GLY A 433 -50.00 8.62 -2.86
N ASP A 434 -50.28 7.68 -1.95
CA ASP A 434 -49.42 6.49 -1.74
C ASP A 434 -49.40 5.51 -2.93
N SER A 435 -50.50 5.44 -3.72
CA SER A 435 -50.63 4.48 -4.82
C SER A 435 -49.75 4.81 -6.03
N ILE A 436 -49.56 6.11 -6.34
CA ILE A 436 -48.71 6.56 -7.44
C ILE A 436 -47.23 6.52 -7.00
N LEU A 437 -46.97 6.80 -5.73
CA LEU A 437 -45.62 6.84 -5.19
C LEU A 437 -44.95 5.46 -5.10
N ASN A 438 -45.70 4.40 -4.81
CA ASN A 438 -45.18 3.02 -4.78
C ASN A 438 -44.68 2.53 -6.15
N ASN A 439 -45.01 3.21 -7.25
CA ASN A 439 -44.46 2.93 -8.58
C ASN A 439 -43.16 3.74 -8.84
N HIS A 440 -42.78 4.64 -7.93
CA HIS A 440 -41.71 5.62 -8.05
C HIS A 440 -40.74 5.58 -6.84
N ASP A 441 -40.40 4.38 -6.38
CA ASP A 441 -39.54 4.12 -5.19
C ASP A 441 -38.15 4.79 -5.25
N LYS A 442 -37.71 5.22 -6.43
CA LYS A 442 -36.41 5.86 -6.65
C LYS A 442 -36.44 7.39 -6.50
N MET A 443 -37.58 8.00 -6.22
CA MET A 443 -37.71 9.46 -6.01
C MET A 443 -36.91 10.00 -4.82
N ILE A 444 -36.48 9.12 -3.92
CA ILE A 444 -35.65 9.50 -2.77
C ILE A 444 -34.21 9.81 -3.21
N TYR A 445 -33.74 9.24 -4.34
CA TYR A 445 -32.34 9.26 -4.73
C TYR A 445 -31.98 10.33 -5.75
N PHE A 446 -30.79 10.91 -5.57
CA PHE A 446 -30.21 11.96 -6.40
C PHE A 446 -28.78 11.61 -6.80
N ARG A 447 -28.40 11.98 -8.02
CA ARG A 447 -27.02 11.91 -8.52
C ARG A 447 -26.35 13.27 -8.33
N ASP A 448 -25.25 13.27 -7.58
CA ASP A 448 -24.47 14.47 -7.31
C ASP A 448 -23.24 14.53 -8.20
N LYS A 449 -23.06 15.64 -8.90
CA LYS A 449 -21.83 15.99 -9.63
C LYS A 449 -21.26 17.22 -8.97
N TYR A 450 -19.96 17.21 -8.71
CA TYR A 450 -19.30 18.32 -8.05
C TYR A 450 -18.05 18.78 -8.80
N MET A 451 -17.74 20.06 -8.59
CA MET A 451 -16.51 20.68 -9.01
C MET A 451 -15.97 21.49 -7.83
N LYS A 452 -14.71 21.29 -7.46
CA LYS A 452 -14.05 21.96 -6.36
C LYS A 452 -12.82 22.70 -6.88
N LEU A 453 -12.69 23.96 -6.52
CA LEU A 453 -11.54 24.79 -6.84
C LEU A 453 -11.04 25.42 -5.55
N VAL A 454 -9.84 25.07 -5.12
CA VAL A 454 -9.30 25.50 -3.83
C VAL A 454 -7.81 25.83 -3.94
N ASN A 455 -7.38 26.80 -3.16
CA ASN A 455 -5.98 27.10 -2.93
C ASN A 455 -5.63 26.68 -1.50
N ASN A 456 -4.56 25.90 -1.34
CA ASN A 456 -3.96 25.60 -0.04
C ASN A 456 -2.62 26.31 0.08
N TYR A 457 -2.33 26.80 1.29
CA TYR A 457 -1.03 27.35 1.64
C TYR A 457 -0.70 27.06 3.12
N ASP A 458 0.46 26.49 3.37
CA ASP A 458 0.96 26.26 4.73
C ASP A 458 1.87 27.43 5.14
N PHE A 459 1.45 28.18 6.15
CA PHE A 459 2.25 29.29 6.67
C PHE A 459 3.54 28.78 7.34
N ASN A 460 3.41 27.67 8.08
CA ASN A 460 4.48 26.92 8.73
C ASN A 460 4.10 25.43 8.81
N ASP A 461 4.95 24.59 9.41
CA ASP A 461 4.71 23.15 9.50
C ASP A 461 3.50 22.76 10.39
N TYR A 462 2.97 23.71 11.17
CA TYR A 462 1.90 23.51 12.15
C TYR A 462 0.55 24.04 11.70
N ILE A 463 0.50 25.06 10.84
CA ILE A 463 -0.73 25.77 10.45
C ILE A 463 -0.80 25.87 8.93
N GLY A 464 -1.84 25.28 8.37
CA GLY A 464 -2.24 25.39 6.97
C GLY A 464 -3.61 26.04 6.83
N PHE A 465 -3.82 26.71 5.70
CA PHE A 465 -5.11 27.28 5.37
C PHE A 465 -5.47 26.99 3.93
N GLN A 466 -6.73 26.65 3.73
CA GLN A 466 -7.30 26.35 2.43
C GLN A 466 -8.56 27.17 2.22
N ALA A 467 -8.69 27.75 1.03
CA ALA A 467 -9.83 28.57 0.65
C ALA A 467 -10.23 28.30 -0.79
N GLY A 468 -11.53 28.28 -1.06
CA GLY A 468 -12.01 28.11 -2.42
C GLY A 468 -13.52 28.05 -2.56
N LEU A 469 -13.96 27.39 -3.63
CA LEU A 469 -15.36 27.26 -4.01
C LEU A 469 -15.65 25.79 -4.33
N ILE A 470 -16.81 25.32 -3.90
CA ILE A 470 -17.37 24.04 -4.32
C ILE A 470 -18.72 24.26 -4.99
N PHE A 471 -18.90 23.58 -6.11
CA PHE A 471 -20.08 23.59 -6.94
C PHE A 471 -20.69 22.21 -6.90
N HIS A 472 -21.98 22.11 -6.65
CA HIS A 472 -22.74 20.88 -6.75
C HIS A 472 -23.91 21.03 -7.70
N ASN A 473 -24.12 20.01 -8.52
CA ASN A 473 -25.31 19.85 -9.34
C ASN A 473 -25.93 18.48 -9.04
N ARG A 474 -27.12 18.51 -8.44
CA ARG A 474 -27.81 17.33 -7.92
C ARG A 474 -29.07 17.08 -8.73
N LEU A 475 -29.12 15.94 -9.40
CA LEU A 475 -30.22 15.58 -10.31
C LEU A 475 -31.00 14.38 -9.76
N ALA A 476 -32.33 14.44 -9.77
CA ALA A 476 -33.18 13.33 -9.36
C ALA A 476 -32.92 12.09 -10.23
N VAL A 477 -32.86 10.90 -9.61
CA VAL A 477 -32.75 9.62 -10.31
C VAL A 477 -34.06 9.31 -11.05
N ASP A 478 -35.20 9.55 -10.41
CA ASP A 478 -36.53 9.40 -11.00
C ASP A 478 -37.13 10.75 -11.39
N LYS A 479 -36.88 11.17 -12.62
CA LYS A 479 -37.36 12.45 -13.15
C LYS A 479 -38.86 12.48 -13.41
N ALA A 480 -39.45 11.33 -13.74
CA ALA A 480 -40.87 11.24 -14.06
C ALA A 480 -41.73 11.53 -12.82
N GLY A 481 -41.36 10.93 -11.68
CA GLY A 481 -42.02 11.21 -10.41
C GLY A 481 -41.95 12.68 -9.98
N TYR A 482 -40.81 13.36 -10.21
CA TYR A 482 -40.66 14.78 -9.88
C TYR A 482 -41.51 15.69 -10.77
N LYS A 483 -41.62 15.38 -12.07
CA LYS A 483 -42.53 16.10 -12.98
C LYS A 483 -43.98 15.97 -12.53
N LEU A 484 -44.41 14.77 -12.14
CA LEU A 484 -45.77 14.52 -11.64
C LEU A 484 -46.03 15.27 -10.32
N ALA A 485 -45.04 15.36 -9.44
CA ALA A 485 -45.13 16.10 -8.18
C ALA A 485 -45.00 17.63 -8.32
N GLY A 486 -44.80 18.16 -9.54
CA GLY A 486 -44.55 19.59 -9.77
C GLY A 486 -43.27 20.12 -9.14
N MET A 487 -42.24 19.28 -8.98
CA MET A 487 -40.97 19.61 -8.33
C MET A 487 -39.82 19.76 -9.33
N PRO A 488 -38.81 20.60 -9.05
CA PRO A 488 -37.65 20.72 -9.92
C PRO A 488 -36.83 19.42 -9.93
N GLU A 489 -36.41 18.99 -11.13
CA GLU A 489 -35.62 17.77 -11.33
C GLU A 489 -34.18 17.89 -10.85
N GLY A 490 -33.68 19.12 -10.68
CA GLY A 490 -32.29 19.41 -10.41
C GLY A 490 -32.13 20.58 -9.45
N TYR A 491 -31.07 20.52 -8.65
CA TYR A 491 -30.73 21.56 -7.69
C TYR A 491 -29.24 21.88 -7.75
N THR A 492 -28.92 23.17 -7.83
CA THR A 492 -27.55 23.67 -7.87
C THR A 492 -27.18 24.35 -6.56
N SER A 493 -25.95 24.16 -6.10
CA SER A 493 -25.40 24.92 -4.98
C SER A 493 -23.96 25.32 -5.24
N VAL A 494 -23.64 26.56 -4.89
CA VAL A 494 -22.28 27.09 -4.94
C VAL A 494 -21.94 27.60 -3.55
N ALA A 495 -20.84 27.11 -3.00
CA ALA A 495 -20.43 27.42 -1.64
C ALA A 495 -18.96 27.82 -1.57
N PRO A 496 -18.63 29.00 -1.02
CA PRO A 496 -17.31 29.25 -0.47
C PRO A 496 -16.98 28.23 0.62
N LEU A 497 -15.74 27.74 0.55
CA LEU A 497 -15.14 26.78 1.45
C LEU A 497 -13.90 27.42 2.09
N PHE A 498 -13.81 27.33 3.40
CA PHE A 498 -12.62 27.67 4.16
C PHE A 498 -12.26 26.50 5.08
N GLU A 499 -11.00 26.14 5.10
CA GLU A 499 -10.47 25.03 5.88
C GLU A 499 -9.22 25.52 6.63
N LEU A 500 -9.22 25.36 7.95
CA LEU A 500 -8.07 25.61 8.80
C LEU A 500 -7.47 24.29 9.25
N GLN A 501 -6.20 24.06 8.96
CA GLN A 501 -5.46 22.87 9.32
C GLN A 501 -4.48 23.19 10.45
N TYR A 502 -4.53 22.42 11.53
CA TYR A 502 -3.64 22.52 12.68
C TYR A 502 -2.97 21.19 12.99
N ARG A 503 -1.63 21.19 13.03
CA ARG A 503 -0.76 20.02 13.20
C ARG A 503 0.18 20.28 14.39
N PRO A 504 -0.23 20.03 15.64
CA PRO A 504 0.52 20.47 16.83
C PRO A 504 1.95 19.92 16.93
N ILE A 505 2.24 18.76 16.33
CA ILE A 505 3.55 18.10 16.35
C ILE A 505 4.13 17.99 14.91
N GLY A 506 3.68 18.87 14.01
CA GLY A 506 4.03 18.84 12.59
C GLY A 506 3.48 17.61 11.85
N TRP A 507 4.10 17.30 10.71
CA TRP A 507 3.61 16.31 9.74
C TRP A 507 3.48 14.86 10.23
N ASN A 508 4.15 14.49 11.32
CA ASN A 508 4.10 13.14 11.89
C ASN A 508 3.08 13.00 13.03
N GLY A 509 2.44 14.10 13.43
CA GLY A 509 1.53 14.17 14.56
C GLY A 509 0.05 14.01 14.19
N PRO A 510 -0.85 14.28 15.14
CA PRO A 510 -2.28 14.41 14.83
C PRO A 510 -2.51 15.62 13.90
N CYS A 511 -3.49 15.52 13.02
CA CYS A 511 -3.98 16.61 12.17
C CYS A 511 -5.40 16.95 12.59
N VAL A 512 -5.64 18.21 12.93
CA VAL A 512 -6.96 18.75 13.27
C VAL A 512 -7.36 19.71 12.17
N VAL A 513 -8.55 19.54 11.62
CA VAL A 513 -9.08 20.32 10.52
C VAL A 513 -10.42 20.90 10.94
N VAL A 514 -10.63 22.18 10.64
CA VAL A 514 -11.91 22.86 10.82
C VAL A 514 -12.36 23.40 9.48
N ASP A 515 -13.46 22.86 8.98
CA ASP A 515 -14.06 23.19 7.70
C ASP A 515 -15.30 24.06 7.91
N TYR A 516 -15.39 25.12 7.12
CA TYR A 516 -16.56 25.98 7.03
C TYR A 516 -16.98 26.12 5.58
N GLU A 517 -18.25 25.81 5.30
CA GLU A 517 -18.83 25.85 3.97
C GLU A 517 -20.17 26.57 4.00
N ARG A 518 -20.39 27.54 3.11
CA ARG A 518 -21.64 28.30 3.05
C ARG A 518 -22.22 28.36 1.64
N GLY A 519 -23.31 27.64 1.37
CA GLY A 519 -24.05 27.80 0.13
C GLY A 519 -24.77 29.15 0.08
N ILE A 520 -24.59 29.93 -0.98
CA ILE A 520 -25.23 31.25 -1.14
C ILE A 520 -26.26 31.20 -2.28
N LYS A 521 -27.52 31.49 -1.98
CA LYS A 521 -28.59 31.55 -2.98
C LYS A 521 -28.39 32.77 -3.90
N GLY A 522 -28.50 32.58 -5.21
CA GLY A 522 -28.33 33.59 -6.26
C GLY A 522 -26.88 33.80 -6.72
N PHE A 523 -25.89 33.26 -5.99
CA PHE A 523 -24.49 33.34 -6.38
C PHE A 523 -24.15 32.26 -7.42
N LEU A 524 -23.66 32.67 -8.61
CA LEU A 524 -23.31 31.77 -9.73
C LEU A 524 -24.41 30.74 -10.06
N SER A 525 -25.67 31.18 -10.09
CA SER A 525 -26.84 30.31 -10.31
C SER A 525 -27.08 29.23 -9.26
N GLY A 526 -26.55 29.40 -8.04
CA GLY A 526 -26.87 28.53 -6.89
C GLY A 526 -28.28 28.80 -6.34
N GLU A 527 -29.06 27.75 -6.12
CA GLU A 527 -30.45 27.86 -5.65
C GLU A 527 -30.59 27.56 -4.14
N ILE A 528 -29.60 26.88 -3.57
CA ILE A 528 -29.62 26.37 -2.19
C ILE A 528 -28.76 27.26 -1.27
N ASN A 529 -29.34 27.70 -0.15
CA ASN A 529 -28.64 28.43 0.92
C ASN A 529 -28.43 27.54 2.15
N TYR A 530 -27.20 27.33 2.59
CA TYR A 530 -26.87 26.55 3.78
C TYR A 530 -25.56 26.99 4.42
N GLU A 531 -25.34 26.61 5.66
CA GLU A 531 -24.09 26.85 6.36
C GLU A 531 -23.71 25.61 7.17
N ARG A 532 -22.52 25.08 6.89
CA ARG A 532 -21.96 23.86 7.49
C ARG A 532 -20.64 24.19 8.16
N MET A 533 -20.47 23.68 9.37
CA MET A 533 -19.18 23.67 10.05
C MET A 533 -18.85 22.23 10.45
N GLU A 534 -17.64 21.78 10.15
CA GLU A 534 -17.14 20.47 10.54
C GLU A 534 -15.78 20.60 11.22
N CYS A 535 -15.52 19.74 12.18
CA CYS A 535 -14.24 19.58 12.84
C CYS A 535 -13.85 18.10 12.75
N ASP A 536 -12.63 17.82 12.34
CA ASP A 536 -12.12 16.46 12.21
C ASP A 536 -10.68 16.38 12.70
N ALA A 537 -10.42 15.44 13.60
CA ALA A 537 -9.12 15.18 14.18
C ALA A 537 -8.71 13.74 13.86
N GLN A 538 -7.57 13.59 13.20
CA GLN A 538 -7.04 12.30 12.77
C GLN A 538 -5.64 12.09 13.31
N TRP A 539 -5.33 10.85 13.72
CA TRP A 539 -3.98 10.48 14.12
C TRP A 539 -3.66 9.03 13.81
N LYS A 540 -2.50 8.82 13.18
CA LYS A 540 -1.92 7.51 12.92
C LYS A 540 -0.70 7.28 13.81
N LEU A 541 -0.88 6.55 14.90
CA LEU A 541 0.16 6.23 15.85
C LEU A 541 0.79 4.87 15.52
N LYS A 542 2.05 4.87 15.09
CA LYS A 542 2.85 3.64 14.93
C LYS A 542 3.41 3.23 16.31
N ILE A 543 2.85 2.19 16.91
CA ILE A 543 3.27 1.69 18.23
C ILE A 543 4.51 0.80 18.08
N ARG A 544 4.48 -0.12 17.11
CA ARG A 544 5.61 -0.99 16.73
C ARG A 544 5.61 -1.20 15.22
N ARG A 545 6.62 -1.90 14.71
CA ARG A 545 6.74 -2.14 13.25
C ARG A 545 5.56 -2.93 12.67
N LEU A 546 4.94 -3.82 13.45
CA LEU A 546 3.75 -4.58 13.06
C LEU A 546 2.45 -4.05 13.67
N GLU A 547 2.48 -2.98 14.48
CA GLU A 547 1.34 -2.49 15.27
C GLU A 547 1.08 -1.02 14.98
N CYS A 548 -0.11 -0.70 14.46
CA CYS A 548 -0.53 0.65 14.16
C CYS A 548 -1.92 0.91 14.75
N LEU A 549 -2.07 2.04 15.44
CA LEU A 549 -3.35 2.53 15.92
C LEU A 549 -3.76 3.75 15.10
N GLN A 550 -4.92 3.68 14.46
CA GLN A 550 -5.49 4.77 13.70
C GLN A 550 -6.72 5.28 14.45
N MET A 551 -6.82 6.59 14.62
CA MET A 551 -7.91 7.24 15.34
C MET A 551 -8.43 8.41 14.51
N ARG A 552 -9.75 8.53 14.44
CA ARG A 552 -10.44 9.66 13.83
C ARG A 552 -11.61 10.07 14.72
N VAL A 553 -11.68 11.34 15.07
CA VAL A 553 -12.78 11.92 15.83
C VAL A 553 -13.27 13.11 15.05
N GLY A 554 -14.58 13.19 14.82
CA GLY A 554 -15.15 14.28 14.04
C GLY A 554 -16.52 14.68 14.55
N SER A 555 -16.87 15.94 14.32
CA SER A 555 -18.20 16.46 14.56
C SER A 555 -18.56 17.44 13.46
N GLY A 556 -19.84 17.58 13.20
CA GLY A 556 -20.32 18.57 12.24
C GLY A 556 -21.72 19.00 12.57
N PHE A 557 -22.06 20.22 12.18
CA PHE A 557 -23.38 20.78 12.39
C PHE A 557 -23.74 21.78 11.28
N TYR A 558 -25.04 21.90 11.04
CA TYR A 558 -25.61 22.93 10.19
C TYR A 558 -26.23 24.03 11.05
N THR A 559 -25.67 25.23 10.98
CA THR A 559 -26.24 26.43 11.64
C THR A 559 -27.43 26.96 10.85
N LEU A 560 -27.38 26.89 9.52
CA LEU A 560 -28.44 27.31 8.62
C LEU A 560 -28.83 26.19 7.66
N LYS A 561 -30.10 25.78 7.73
CA LYS A 561 -30.73 24.78 6.85
C LYS A 561 -32.08 25.33 6.38
N GLY A 562 -32.10 26.00 5.23
CA GLY A 562 -33.33 26.56 4.63
C GLY A 562 -34.35 25.50 4.20
N GLU A 563 -35.60 25.88 3.95
CA GLU A 563 -36.69 24.93 3.67
C GLU A 563 -36.49 24.07 2.41
N HIS A 564 -35.70 24.55 1.43
CA HIS A 564 -35.35 23.83 0.19
C HIS A 564 -33.99 23.12 0.23
N THR A 565 -33.34 23.03 1.40
CA THR A 565 -31.99 22.46 1.56
C THR A 565 -32.02 20.96 1.79
N TYR A 566 -32.54 20.25 0.79
CA TYR A 566 -32.80 18.83 0.89
C TYR A 566 -31.55 17.95 0.64
N PHE A 567 -30.39 18.50 0.33
CA PHE A 567 -29.27 17.70 -0.19
C PHE A 567 -27.95 17.91 0.53
N LEU A 568 -28.03 18.35 1.78
CA LEU A 568 -26.87 18.63 2.61
C LEU A 568 -26.31 17.32 3.17
N ASP A 569 -25.10 16.99 2.76
CA ASP A 569 -24.33 15.84 3.20
C ASP A 569 -23.05 16.35 3.87
N TYR A 570 -22.54 15.63 4.86
CA TYR A 570 -21.35 16.01 5.61
C TYR A 570 -20.09 15.53 4.87
N SER A 571 -19.15 16.44 4.60
CA SER A 571 -17.93 16.15 3.82
C SER A 571 -17.05 15.08 4.47
N ASN A 572 -16.97 15.10 5.80
CA ASN A 572 -16.18 14.15 6.59
C ASN A 572 -16.71 12.70 6.58
N PHE A 573 -17.90 12.43 6.03
CA PHE A 573 -18.36 11.07 5.74
C PHE A 573 -18.08 10.62 4.30
N ARG A 574 -17.71 11.56 3.42
CA ARG A 574 -17.51 11.32 1.99
C ARG A 574 -16.04 11.24 1.57
N GLU A 575 -15.11 11.72 2.39
CA GLU A 575 -13.70 11.83 2.00
C GLU A 575 -12.71 11.35 3.08
N ASN A 576 -11.77 10.55 2.60
CA ASN A 576 -10.47 10.31 3.21
C ASN A 576 -9.49 11.39 2.70
N ARG A 577 -9.41 12.51 3.41
CA ARG A 577 -8.36 13.50 3.19
C ARG A 577 -7.09 13.07 3.92
N ILE A 578 -6.39 12.07 3.39
CA ILE A 578 -5.03 11.74 3.82
C ILE A 578 -4.05 12.15 2.71
N PRO A 579 -3.19 13.16 2.93
CA PRO A 579 -1.97 13.33 2.16
C PRO A 579 -1.04 12.12 2.41
N GLY A 580 -0.77 11.32 1.37
CA GLY A 580 0.43 10.47 1.36
C GLY A 580 0.39 9.06 1.96
N GLY A 581 -0.75 8.36 2.02
CA GLY A 581 -0.68 6.92 2.30
C GLY A 581 -1.99 6.18 2.39
N TRP A 582 -2.43 5.59 1.29
CA TRP A 582 -3.56 4.67 1.23
C TRP A 582 -3.06 3.28 0.92
N ASN A 583 -3.19 2.39 1.89
CA ASN A 583 -3.08 0.95 1.66
C ASN A 583 -4.43 0.23 1.89
N ASP A 584 -5.48 0.92 2.36
CA ASP A 584 -6.84 0.37 2.48
C ASP A 584 -7.89 1.51 2.53
N ASP A 585 -9.05 1.32 1.90
CA ASP A 585 -10.19 2.26 1.88
C ASP A 585 -11.07 2.11 3.16
N TRP A 586 -10.84 1.08 4.00
CA TRP A 586 -11.76 0.68 5.10
C TRP A 586 -11.43 1.23 6.49
N SER A 587 -10.34 1.98 6.64
CA SER A 587 -9.92 2.53 7.94
C SER A 587 -10.51 3.92 8.15
N GLY A 588 -11.21 4.12 9.29
CA GLY A 588 -11.75 5.43 9.65
C GLY A 588 -13.06 5.80 8.97
N GLU A 589 -13.83 4.83 8.47
CA GLU A 589 -15.17 5.00 7.90
C GLU A 589 -16.20 4.09 8.60
N PHE A 590 -17.48 4.28 8.27
CA PHE A 590 -18.56 3.37 8.68
C PHE A 590 -18.94 2.51 7.48
N GLU A 591 -18.88 1.20 7.64
CA GLU A 591 -19.00 0.26 6.52
C GLU A 591 -20.46 -0.14 6.27
N LEU A 592 -21.29 -0.17 7.31
CA LEU A 592 -22.70 -0.58 7.24
C LEU A 592 -23.66 0.60 7.36
N LEU A 593 -23.22 1.74 7.90
CA LEU A 593 -24.08 2.89 8.13
C LEU A 593 -24.78 3.35 6.84
N ASN A 594 -26.10 3.53 6.93
CA ASN A 594 -26.89 4.10 5.84
C ASN A 594 -26.78 5.63 5.87
N SER A 595 -26.51 6.24 4.71
CA SER A 595 -26.37 7.69 4.56
C SER A 595 -27.57 8.48 5.04
N ASN A 596 -28.77 7.91 4.95
CA ASN A 596 -30.01 8.55 5.41
C ASN A 596 -29.95 8.98 6.89
N LYS A 597 -29.31 8.18 7.74
CA LYS A 597 -29.30 8.41 9.20
C LYS A 597 -28.49 9.63 9.62
N TYR A 598 -27.53 10.05 8.80
CA TYR A 598 -26.69 11.21 9.11
C TYR A 598 -26.98 12.40 8.20
N ASN A 599 -27.39 12.20 6.95
CA ASN A 599 -27.72 13.29 6.01
C ASN A 599 -28.91 14.15 6.48
N GLU A 600 -29.84 13.56 7.21
CA GLU A 600 -31.04 14.26 7.66
C GLU A 600 -30.79 15.05 8.95
N SER A 601 -29.83 14.60 9.76
CA SER A 601 -29.50 15.15 11.08
C SER A 601 -28.80 16.51 10.99
N LYS A 602 -29.21 17.45 11.86
CA LYS A 602 -28.60 18.79 11.95
C LYS A 602 -27.20 18.81 12.57
N TRP A 603 -26.83 17.75 13.28
CA TRP A 603 -25.51 17.57 13.85
C TRP A 603 -25.13 16.10 13.88
N TYR A 604 -23.84 15.82 13.92
CA TYR A 604 -23.31 14.51 14.25
C TYR A 604 -22.05 14.62 15.10
N ALA A 605 -21.77 13.56 15.84
CA ALA A 605 -20.49 13.31 16.49
C ALA A 605 -20.09 11.87 16.21
N ARG A 606 -18.85 11.67 15.75
CA ARG A 606 -18.29 10.35 15.44
C ARG A 606 -16.94 10.15 16.10
N ALA A 607 -16.65 8.90 16.41
CA ALA A 607 -15.30 8.46 16.73
C ALA A 607 -15.06 7.08 16.10
N ASN A 608 -13.89 6.90 15.53
CA ASN A 608 -13.47 5.68 14.86
C ASN A 608 -12.06 5.33 15.32
N ILE A 609 -11.88 4.06 15.66
CA ILE A 609 -10.60 3.49 16.03
C ILE A 609 -10.39 2.24 15.18
N THR A 610 -9.22 2.16 14.57
CA THR A 610 -8.76 0.96 13.86
C THR A 610 -7.42 0.54 14.43
N TYR A 611 -7.36 -0.66 14.97
CA TYR A 611 -6.12 -1.26 15.45
C TYR A 611 -5.65 -2.30 14.45
N GLU A 612 -4.49 -2.06 13.85
CA GLU A 612 -3.85 -2.95 12.89
C GLU A 612 -2.72 -3.70 13.58
N ASN A 613 -2.75 -5.02 13.53
CA ASN A 613 -1.68 -5.87 14.03
C ASN A 613 -1.67 -7.20 13.27
N GLN A 614 -0.48 -7.69 12.94
CA GLN A 614 -0.28 -8.89 12.15
C GLN A 614 -0.32 -10.19 12.96
N LEU A 615 -0.31 -10.10 14.29
CA LEU A 615 -0.16 -11.21 15.21
C LEU A 615 -1.28 -11.21 16.28
N LEU A 616 -2.53 -10.98 15.85
CA LEU A 616 -3.70 -10.92 16.73
C LEU A 616 -4.26 -12.32 17.00
N PHE A 617 -5.45 -12.62 16.49
CA PHE A 617 -6.20 -13.83 16.78
C PHE A 617 -6.05 -14.85 15.65
N GLY A 618 -6.24 -14.42 14.40
CA GLY A 618 -6.12 -15.26 13.22
C GLY A 618 -4.73 -15.88 13.08
N ALA A 619 -3.67 -15.11 13.37
CA ALA A 619 -2.28 -15.60 13.36
C ALA A 619 -2.02 -16.76 14.35
N ARG A 620 -2.89 -16.96 15.34
CA ARG A 620 -2.76 -18.04 16.35
C ARG A 620 -3.46 -19.33 15.93
N ILE A 621 -4.30 -19.30 14.90
CA ILE A 621 -5.03 -20.47 14.42
C ILE A 621 -4.06 -21.32 13.57
N PRO A 622 -3.82 -22.60 13.93
CA PRO A 622 -2.97 -23.49 13.15
C PRO A 622 -3.40 -23.55 11.68
N TYR A 623 -2.41 -23.62 10.76
CA TYR A 623 -2.58 -23.62 9.29
C TYR A 623 -3.17 -22.34 8.68
N PHE A 624 -4.14 -21.69 9.33
CA PHE A 624 -4.76 -20.45 8.85
C PHE A 624 -3.86 -19.23 9.08
N GLY A 625 -3.21 -19.14 10.24
CA GLY A 625 -2.37 -18.00 10.60
C GLY A 625 -1.18 -17.74 9.65
N HIS A 626 -0.70 -18.78 8.95
CA HIS A 626 0.36 -18.67 7.95
C HIS A 626 -0.02 -17.78 6.76
N PHE A 627 -1.30 -17.71 6.40
CA PHE A 627 -1.78 -16.96 5.24
C PHE A 627 -2.18 -15.52 5.58
N ILE A 628 -2.22 -15.16 6.87
CA ILE A 628 -2.64 -13.85 7.33
C ILE A 628 -1.42 -12.92 7.38
N GLU A 629 -1.49 -11.83 6.65
CA GLU A 629 -0.44 -10.82 6.60
C GLU A 629 -0.72 -9.64 7.53
N MET A 630 -1.99 -9.28 7.70
CA MET A 630 -2.44 -8.23 8.61
C MET A 630 -3.81 -8.60 9.18
N GLU A 631 -4.05 -8.30 10.45
CA GLU A 631 -5.38 -8.32 11.06
C GLU A 631 -5.74 -6.91 11.51
N ARG A 632 -7.05 -6.60 11.49
CA ARG A 632 -7.58 -5.29 11.82
C ARG A 632 -8.82 -5.43 12.70
N VAL A 633 -8.89 -4.64 13.75
CA VAL A 633 -10.07 -4.49 14.59
C VAL A 633 -10.61 -3.08 14.41
N TYR A 634 -11.90 -2.99 14.08
CA TYR A 634 -12.60 -1.74 13.85
C TYR A 634 -13.60 -1.51 14.97
N ALA A 635 -13.60 -0.30 15.51
CA ALA A 635 -14.62 0.16 16.43
C ALA A 635 -15.01 1.58 16.06
N SER A 636 -16.28 1.78 15.74
CA SER A 636 -16.83 3.05 15.29
C SER A 636 -18.09 3.36 16.08
N ILE A 637 -18.26 4.60 16.49
CA ILE A 637 -19.45 5.08 17.19
C ILE A 637 -19.94 6.38 16.54
N LEU A 638 -21.25 6.49 16.36
CA LEU A 638 -21.93 7.65 15.84
C LEU A 638 -23.07 8.06 16.79
N GLY A 639 -23.13 9.35 17.08
CA GLY A 639 -24.31 10.03 17.58
C GLY A 639 -24.82 11.03 16.55
N SER A 640 -26.12 11.00 16.28
CA SER A 640 -26.82 12.00 15.48
C SER A 640 -28.18 12.32 16.09
N GLN A 641 -28.97 13.20 15.47
CA GLN A 641 -30.29 13.54 15.97
C GLN A 641 -31.23 12.33 16.01
N ASP A 642 -31.20 11.53 14.94
CA ASP A 642 -32.11 10.39 14.73
C ASP A 642 -31.45 9.04 15.07
N CYS A 643 -30.25 9.04 15.65
CA CYS A 643 -29.49 7.83 15.95
C CYS A 643 -28.63 7.99 17.23
N LYS A 644 -28.99 7.30 18.32
CA LYS A 644 -28.34 7.48 19.64
C LYS A 644 -28.31 6.19 20.50
N PRO A 645 -27.15 5.55 20.72
CA PRO A 645 -25.91 5.56 19.92
C PRO A 645 -25.90 4.46 18.86
N TYR A 646 -25.28 4.73 17.71
CA TYR A 646 -24.94 3.70 16.73
C TYR A 646 -23.51 3.24 16.92
N ILE A 647 -23.31 1.93 17.01
CA ILE A 647 -22.01 1.32 17.23
C ILE A 647 -21.78 0.32 16.09
N GLU A 648 -20.61 0.38 15.46
CA GLU A 648 -20.17 -0.59 14.47
C GLU A 648 -18.86 -1.21 14.94
N LEU A 649 -18.85 -2.53 15.04
CA LEU A 649 -17.67 -3.32 15.35
C LEU A 649 -17.32 -4.17 14.14
N GLY A 650 -16.05 -4.21 13.80
CA GLY A 650 -15.56 -4.98 12.66
C GLY A 650 -14.31 -5.75 13.00
N TYR A 651 -14.14 -6.86 12.29
CA TYR A 651 -12.89 -7.60 12.26
C TYR A 651 -12.55 -7.89 10.80
N GLY A 652 -11.34 -7.50 10.40
CA GLY A 652 -10.84 -7.76 9.06
C GLY A 652 -9.48 -8.42 9.10
N PHE A 653 -9.17 -9.15 8.04
CA PHE A 653 -7.84 -9.69 7.82
C PHE A 653 -7.48 -9.58 6.34
N THR A 654 -6.19 -9.40 6.10
CA THR A 654 -5.57 -9.38 4.78
C THR A 654 -4.76 -10.65 4.60
N THR A 655 -4.95 -11.27 3.45
CA THR A 655 -4.13 -12.36 2.93
C THR A 655 -3.49 -11.93 1.62
N ARG A 656 -2.55 -12.73 1.11
CA ARG A 656 -1.88 -12.52 -0.18
C ARG A 656 -2.81 -12.37 -1.39
N LEU A 657 -4.00 -12.97 -1.32
CA LEU A 657 -4.94 -13.01 -2.45
C LEU A 657 -6.07 -12.00 -2.27
N PHE A 658 -6.54 -11.81 -1.04
CA PHE A 658 -7.68 -10.99 -0.73
C PHE A 658 -7.65 -10.43 0.69
N SER A 659 -8.37 -9.34 0.86
CA SER A 659 -8.79 -8.80 2.14
C SER A 659 -10.27 -9.02 2.36
N MET A 660 -10.64 -9.38 3.58
CA MET A 660 -12.03 -9.55 3.97
C MET A 660 -12.27 -8.85 5.31
N GLY A 661 -13.36 -8.10 5.39
CA GLY A 661 -13.83 -7.45 6.61
C GLY A 661 -15.26 -7.88 6.92
N VAL A 662 -15.51 -8.27 8.17
CA VAL A 662 -16.83 -8.59 8.68
C VAL A 662 -17.22 -7.54 9.69
N PHE A 663 -18.43 -6.99 9.54
CA PHE A 663 -18.93 -5.87 10.33
C PHE A 663 -20.28 -6.22 10.94
N LEU A 664 -20.47 -5.77 12.18
CA LEU A 664 -21.72 -5.88 12.92
C LEU A 664 -22.10 -4.50 13.42
N SER A 665 -23.34 -4.11 13.12
CA SER A 665 -23.90 -2.84 13.55
C SER A 665 -24.95 -3.01 14.64
N ASN A 666 -24.91 -2.09 15.59
CA ASN A 666 -25.88 -1.93 16.65
C ASN A 666 -26.48 -0.52 16.53
N ASP A 667 -27.80 -0.45 16.53
CA ASP A 667 -28.54 0.81 16.56
C ASP A 667 -29.36 0.87 17.86
N SER A 668 -28.99 1.80 18.74
CA SER A 668 -29.75 2.10 19.95
C SER A 668 -29.99 0.88 20.87
N GLY A 669 -29.01 -0.03 20.93
CA GLY A 669 -29.00 -1.21 21.81
C GLY A 669 -29.44 -2.53 21.15
N LYS A 670 -29.89 -2.50 19.89
CA LYS A 670 -30.29 -3.71 19.13
C LYS A 670 -29.34 -3.97 17.97
N ILE A 671 -28.92 -5.24 17.80
CA ILE A 671 -28.16 -5.68 16.62
C ILE A 671 -29.06 -5.53 15.40
N LYS A 672 -28.61 -4.79 14.38
CA LYS A 672 -29.43 -4.44 13.22
C LYS A 672 -29.00 -5.16 11.96
N GLU A 673 -27.74 -4.98 11.57
CA GLU A 673 -27.21 -5.48 10.30
C GLU A 673 -25.84 -6.12 10.50
N PHE A 674 -25.63 -7.22 9.77
CA PHE A 674 -24.36 -7.89 9.58
C PHE A 674 -23.97 -7.74 8.11
N GLY A 675 -22.72 -7.36 7.84
CA GLY A 675 -22.23 -7.25 6.47
C GLY A 675 -20.77 -7.68 6.33
N CYS A 676 -20.41 -7.99 5.09
CA CYS A 676 -19.08 -8.42 4.73
C CYS A 676 -18.60 -7.62 3.52
N LYS A 677 -17.34 -7.21 3.54
CA LYS A 677 -16.64 -6.61 2.40
C LYS A 677 -15.46 -7.48 1.99
N PHE A 678 -15.23 -7.54 0.70
CA PHE A 678 -14.17 -8.34 0.09
C PHE A 678 -13.48 -7.53 -1.00
N GLY A 679 -12.15 -7.52 -0.98
CA GLY A 679 -11.31 -6.94 -2.01
C GLY A 679 -10.16 -7.88 -2.36
N PHE A 680 -9.74 -7.93 -3.63
CA PHE A 680 -8.56 -8.69 -4.02
C PHE A 680 -7.28 -7.87 -3.68
N GLU A 681 -6.23 -8.53 -3.18
CA GLU A 681 -4.91 -7.93 -2.81
C GLU A 681 -3.72 -8.51 -3.58
N LEU A 682 -4.02 -9.30 -4.60
CA LEU A 682 -3.09 -9.98 -5.50
C LEU A 682 -2.03 -9.05 -6.16
N PHE A 683 -0.74 -9.37 -5.99
CA PHE A 683 0.41 -8.65 -6.60
C PHE A 683 0.64 -7.20 -6.15
N ARG A 684 0.15 -6.82 -4.97
CA ARG A 684 0.38 -5.48 -4.40
C ARG A 684 1.87 -5.09 -4.30
N HIS A 685 2.76 -6.08 -4.15
CA HIS A 685 4.21 -5.90 -4.00
C HIS A 685 5.03 -6.25 -5.26
N TRP A 686 4.37 -6.57 -6.39
CA TRP A 686 5.01 -6.98 -7.65
C TRP A 686 5.14 -5.87 -8.70
#